data_AF-A0A4Q5V8H6-F1
#
_entry.id   AF-A0A4Q5V8H6-F1
#
_cell.length_a   1.000
_cell.length_b   1.000
_cell.length_c   1.000
_cell.angle_alpha   90.00
_cell.angle_beta   90.00
_cell.angle_gamma   90.00
#
_symmetry.space_group_name_H-M   'P 1'
#
loop_
_entity.id
_entity.type
_entity.pdbx_description
1 polymer ?
#
loop_
_entity_poly.entity_id
_entity_poly.type
_entity_poly.pdbx_seq_one_letter_code
_entity_poly.pdbx_strand_id
1 'polypeptide(L)'
;MQVNPLKKNKLVFALGLLGISVSLFTGCGNEKSLAPKPGARSAIAIATIDVTNPNNFVREHESLQFSFYDLGLAIDDEKTKYLFAQENGKILPSQLIDTNNDTKPDTLLISTDLEAAKLHRLSIVSDAILKAPLIKKQTQAEISIKEGGQWKDKVYENFTHFKNVKQFTPPPQYTDHSYFIRYEGPGIESDKVGYRIYLDWRNGFDIFGKKTNELVLQDIGHKDYETYHHDAPWGQDILKVGKSLGAGGFGFWNGKSIDLVSDVQTWDATIVENGALYSDFNIKYNGWKVNGHLFDVSSDISMVAGSRLAHVRLKITDPKKLMSAGELDPRAQLNKDLPNIAIGLVKHPNTKLITGNQNISGSAWTYAASWGKQSLSSDDSYLGMAVIFRKGEREKQTDDGNSYVSVMNTNGGELDYYFVAAWDQEKNGIKTEQDFKAYLDREVEQLTKAPRVNIQSALTAASKLKPIDSASALAWSKGLADSELLRKTLNYHAKGWDEYRKRPPKFEYDVVGMQINALQKLDTISPDPRYKDALKSVTGSYIQPDGKITAFDADLFSIDLTKPGEMVILLVQRTKEIKYRKAVDLLRANLKRHPRTSEGAFWHRIIYPNQLWLDGVYMGMPFLAQYAATYETGTQQHTSFKEAVHEFVIARDHLRNPETGLYYHAWDESKKADWADKTTGNAPQYWSRGMGWYAMALVDVLDYLPTNEMKLRTTLTDIIKEMAPDILRYQDSSSGTWWQIIDRPGELGNYRESTASAMFTYFLAKSVNKGYLPVSYRDAAVKSYTGLINEFASVHPDGKISMNGQCLVAGLGVGRDGSYDYYMTEPITSNDAKGNTPFILAGLEIYTLLKK
;
A
#
# COMPACT_ATOMS: atom_id res chain seq x y z
N MET A 1 20.68 -24.00 66.09
CA MET A 1 22.05 -24.41 65.71
C MET A 1 22.47 -23.52 64.54
N GLN A 2 23.25 -22.45 64.77
CA GLN A 2 24.73 -22.43 64.67
C GLN A 2 25.20 -22.95 63.30
N VAL A 3 25.94 -22.25 62.42
CA VAL A 3 26.77 -21.03 62.46
C VAL A 3 26.80 -20.41 61.04
N ASN A 4 27.11 -19.12 60.99
CA ASN A 4 27.13 -18.19 59.86
C ASN A 4 28.50 -18.23 59.07
N PRO A 5 28.84 -17.29 58.15
CA PRO A 5 29.32 -17.51 56.78
C PRO A 5 30.76 -16.97 56.60
N LEU A 6 31.27 -16.76 55.37
CA LEU A 6 32.43 -15.90 54.99
C LEU A 6 32.64 -16.05 53.45
N LYS A 7 33.01 -15.08 52.61
CA LYS A 7 33.16 -13.61 52.66
C LYS A 7 33.40 -13.11 51.21
N LYS A 8 32.94 -11.89 50.91
CA LYS A 8 33.40 -11.03 49.80
C LYS A 8 34.85 -10.56 50.02
N ASN A 9 35.62 -10.26 48.97
CA ASN A 9 36.04 -8.88 48.61
C ASN A 9 37.18 -8.77 47.56
N LYS A 10 37.13 -7.60 46.90
CA LYS A 10 38.01 -6.89 45.95
C LYS A 10 39.52 -6.84 46.26
N LEU A 11 40.34 -6.57 45.22
CA LEU A 11 41.51 -5.64 45.13
C LEU A 11 41.97 -5.61 43.64
N VAL A 12 42.05 -4.51 42.87
CA VAL A 12 43.00 -3.35 42.81
C VAL A 12 44.50 -3.71 42.70
N PHE A 13 45.14 -3.36 41.57
CA PHE A 13 46.55 -2.94 41.35
C PHE A 13 46.62 -2.33 39.93
N ALA A 14 46.89 -1.04 39.65
CA ALA A 14 48.04 -0.13 39.87
C ALA A 14 49.15 -0.20 38.79
N LEU A 15 49.51 1.00 38.30
CA LEU A 15 50.45 1.38 37.22
C LEU A 15 51.91 0.89 37.40
N GLY A 16 52.62 0.78 36.27
CA GLY A 16 54.09 0.81 36.19
C GLY A 16 54.60 1.15 34.78
N LEU A 17 55.27 2.30 34.66
CA LEU A 17 55.88 2.92 33.46
C LEU A 17 57.35 2.47 33.27
N LEU A 18 57.78 2.23 32.03
CA LEU A 18 59.14 2.35 31.47
C LEU A 18 58.98 2.12 29.95
N GLY A 19 59.30 2.98 28.98
CA GLY A 19 60.24 4.10 28.94
C GLY A 19 61.57 3.65 28.33
N ILE A 20 61.74 3.75 27.00
CA ILE A 20 62.89 4.37 26.29
C ILE A 20 62.84 4.08 24.77
N SER A 21 63.09 5.17 24.05
CA SER A 21 63.23 5.50 22.62
C SER A 21 64.28 4.73 21.79
N VAL A 22 64.04 4.57 20.47
CA VAL A 22 65.09 4.68 19.42
C VAL A 22 64.49 5.21 18.09
N SER A 23 64.82 6.47 17.82
CA SER A 23 65.18 7.16 16.55
C SER A 23 64.53 6.86 15.19
N LEU A 24 64.03 7.97 14.61
CA LEU A 24 64.00 8.27 13.18
C LEU A 24 65.39 8.18 12.54
N PHE A 25 65.48 7.53 11.37
CA PHE A 25 66.41 7.90 10.32
C PHE A 25 65.74 7.78 8.95
N THR A 26 65.87 8.87 8.21
CA THR A 26 65.55 9.06 6.79
C THR A 26 66.32 8.09 5.89
N GLY A 27 65.62 7.45 4.97
CA GLY A 27 66.22 6.68 3.88
C GLY A 27 65.42 6.87 2.59
N CYS A 28 65.88 7.79 1.73
CA CYS A 28 65.47 7.87 0.35
C CYS A 28 65.83 6.56 -0.37
N GLY A 29 64.82 5.89 -0.94
CA GLY A 29 65.00 4.75 -1.84
C GLY A 29 63.92 4.80 -2.91
N ASN A 30 64.34 5.02 -4.17
CA ASN A 30 63.49 5.04 -5.35
C ASN A 30 62.70 3.74 -5.51
N GLU A 31 61.44 3.71 -5.08
CA GLU A 31 60.46 2.78 -5.64
C GLU A 31 59.78 3.46 -6.82
N LYS A 32 60.04 2.91 -8.00
CA LYS A 32 59.34 3.25 -9.24
C LYS A 32 57.84 3.17 -8.97
N SER A 33 57.18 4.33 -9.05
CA SER A 33 55.77 4.47 -9.33
C SER A 33 55.35 3.44 -10.38
N LEU A 34 54.67 2.38 -9.93
CA LEU A 34 53.85 1.56 -10.80
C LEU A 34 52.66 2.43 -11.15
N ALA A 35 52.69 2.97 -12.37
CA ALA A 35 51.54 3.62 -12.96
C ALA A 35 50.31 2.71 -12.80
N PRO A 36 49.14 3.25 -12.39
CA PRO A 36 47.93 2.46 -12.27
C PRO A 36 47.62 1.81 -13.62
N LYS A 37 47.37 0.49 -13.61
CA LYS A 37 46.89 -0.23 -14.80
C LYS A 37 45.64 0.48 -15.33
N PRO A 38 45.55 0.81 -16.63
CA PRO A 38 44.32 1.33 -17.20
C PRO A 38 43.25 0.22 -17.21
N GLY A 39 42.08 0.47 -16.62
CA GLY A 39 40.83 -0.13 -17.08
C GLY A 39 40.20 -1.28 -16.28
N ALA A 40 40.17 -1.25 -14.94
CA ALA A 40 39.13 -1.97 -14.20
C ALA A 40 37.95 -1.02 -13.96
N ARG A 41 36.88 -1.13 -14.77
CA ARG A 41 35.62 -0.43 -14.48
C ARG A 41 35.09 -0.98 -13.17
N SER A 42 34.92 -0.14 -12.15
CA SER A 42 34.26 -0.51 -10.91
C SER A 42 32.75 -0.61 -11.12
N ALA A 43 32.09 -1.56 -10.43
CA ALA A 43 30.64 -1.63 -10.35
C ALA A 43 30.03 -0.26 -10.02
N ILE A 44 28.97 0.12 -10.73
CA ILE A 44 28.26 1.39 -10.50
C ILE A 44 27.21 1.14 -9.43
N ALA A 45 27.32 1.81 -8.28
CA ALA A 45 26.31 1.74 -7.24
C ALA A 45 25.00 2.41 -7.70
N ILE A 46 23.88 1.68 -7.58
CA ILE A 46 22.54 2.14 -7.98
C ILE A 46 21.70 2.50 -6.77
N ALA A 47 21.60 1.59 -5.79
CA ALA A 47 20.81 1.82 -4.59
C ALA A 47 21.30 0.97 -3.41
N THR A 48 21.00 1.42 -2.20
CA THR A 48 21.00 0.59 -1.00
C THR A 48 19.55 0.37 -0.59
N ILE A 49 19.18 -0.86 -0.22
CA ILE A 49 17.83 -1.22 0.18
C ILE A 49 17.89 -1.90 1.53
N ASP A 50 17.20 -1.33 2.50
CA ASP A 50 17.00 -1.92 3.82
C ASP A 50 15.65 -2.64 3.83
N VAL A 51 15.65 -3.94 4.12
CA VAL A 51 14.45 -4.79 4.15
C VAL A 51 14.34 -5.46 5.52
N THR A 52 13.16 -5.42 6.14
CA THR A 52 12.88 -6.16 7.38
C THR A 52 11.64 -7.02 7.23
N ASN A 53 11.70 -8.23 7.80
CA ASN A 53 10.55 -9.13 7.89
C ASN A 53 9.70 -8.76 9.12
N PRO A 54 8.45 -8.27 8.95
CA PRO A 54 7.58 -7.91 10.06
C PRO A 54 6.89 -9.12 10.71
N ASN A 55 7.09 -10.34 10.20
CA ASN A 55 6.57 -11.56 10.80
C ASN A 55 7.58 -12.20 11.75
N ASN A 56 7.07 -13.03 12.67
CA ASN A 56 7.87 -13.76 13.67
C ASN A 56 8.42 -15.11 13.15
N PHE A 57 8.25 -15.39 11.86
CA PHE A 57 8.73 -16.59 11.18
C PHE A 57 9.55 -16.23 9.93
N VAL A 58 10.41 -17.14 9.50
CA VAL A 58 11.24 -16.98 8.30
C VAL A 58 10.38 -16.96 7.04
N ARG A 59 10.68 -16.05 6.11
CA ARG A 59 10.14 -16.06 4.74
C ARG A 59 11.19 -16.66 3.83
N GLU A 60 10.96 -17.89 3.39
CA GLU A 60 11.87 -18.61 2.51
C GLU A 60 11.61 -18.15 1.06
N HIS A 61 12.69 -17.88 0.32
CA HIS A 61 12.63 -17.49 -1.09
C HIS A 61 11.72 -16.29 -1.40
N GLU A 62 11.58 -15.35 -0.46
CA GLU A 62 10.75 -14.14 -0.62
C GLU A 62 11.13 -13.41 -1.92
N SER A 63 10.12 -13.16 -2.74
CA SER A 63 10.25 -12.42 -4.00
C SER A 63 10.05 -10.92 -3.74
N LEU A 64 11.12 -10.14 -3.82
CA LEU A 64 11.07 -8.67 -3.69
C LEU A 64 11.20 -8.03 -5.07
N GLN A 65 10.35 -7.05 -5.37
CA GLN A 65 10.31 -6.35 -6.65
C GLN A 65 10.67 -4.87 -6.45
N PHE A 66 11.62 -4.36 -7.24
CA PHE A 66 12.05 -2.96 -7.20
C PHE A 66 11.94 -2.34 -8.59
N SER A 67 11.04 -1.38 -8.74
CA SER A 67 10.89 -0.65 -10.00
C SER A 67 12.16 0.15 -10.32
N PHE A 68 12.50 0.27 -11.60
CA PHE A 68 13.62 1.12 -12.03
C PHE A 68 13.39 2.57 -11.60
N TYR A 69 12.14 3.02 -11.59
CA TYR A 69 11.73 4.34 -11.12
C TYR A 69 12.15 4.61 -9.67
N ASP A 70 11.95 3.65 -8.77
CA ASP A 70 12.34 3.76 -7.35
C ASP A 70 13.85 3.57 -7.14
N LEU A 71 14.49 2.79 -8.01
CA LEU A 71 15.95 2.67 -8.06
C LEU A 71 16.65 3.91 -8.65
N GLY A 72 15.91 4.92 -9.11
CA GLY A 72 16.46 6.14 -9.68
C GLY A 72 16.96 5.98 -11.12
N LEU A 73 16.41 5.02 -11.87
CA LEU A 73 16.81 4.68 -13.24
C LEU A 73 15.67 4.90 -14.22
N ALA A 74 15.97 5.52 -15.37
CA ALA A 74 15.07 5.52 -16.51
C ALA A 74 15.05 4.12 -17.16
N ILE A 75 13.93 3.76 -17.80
CA ILE A 75 13.75 2.46 -18.46
C ILE A 75 14.84 2.18 -19.50
N ASP A 76 15.31 3.21 -20.20
CA ASP A 76 16.32 3.14 -21.25
C ASP A 76 17.76 3.43 -20.79
N ASP A 77 18.01 3.57 -19.48
CA ASP A 77 19.37 3.74 -18.96
C ASP A 77 20.19 2.47 -19.21
N GLU A 78 21.35 2.58 -19.86
CA GLU A 78 22.26 1.44 -20.13
C GLU A 78 22.61 0.63 -18.88
N LYS A 79 22.55 1.25 -17.69
CA LYS A 79 22.78 0.55 -16.41
C LYS A 79 21.78 -0.57 -16.14
N THR A 80 20.56 -0.50 -16.69
CA THR A 80 19.49 -1.49 -16.46
C THR A 80 19.85 -2.87 -17.01
N LYS A 81 20.71 -2.94 -18.04
CA LYS A 81 21.13 -4.19 -18.70
C LYS A 81 21.99 -5.10 -17.81
N TYR A 82 22.59 -4.55 -16.76
CA TYR A 82 23.60 -5.24 -15.94
C TYR A 82 23.32 -5.10 -14.45
N LEU A 83 22.04 -5.08 -14.05
CA LEU A 83 21.65 -4.94 -12.65
C LEU A 83 21.83 -6.23 -11.87
N PHE A 84 22.45 -6.12 -10.68
CA PHE A 84 22.62 -7.19 -9.73
C PHE A 84 22.27 -6.71 -8.33
N ALA A 85 21.58 -7.56 -7.57
CA ALA A 85 21.41 -7.38 -6.14
C ALA A 85 22.47 -8.18 -5.37
N GLN A 86 23.03 -7.58 -4.33
CA GLN A 86 24.03 -8.19 -3.48
C GLN A 86 23.66 -8.04 -2.01
N GLU A 87 23.93 -9.07 -1.22
CA GLU A 87 23.90 -9.00 0.24
C GLU A 87 25.23 -9.55 0.78
N ASN A 88 25.92 -8.78 1.62
CA ASN A 88 27.23 -9.15 2.17
C ASN A 88 28.26 -9.59 1.10
N GLY A 89 28.22 -8.96 -0.09
CA GLY A 89 29.10 -9.27 -1.22
C GLY A 89 28.71 -10.50 -2.05
N LYS A 90 27.67 -11.23 -1.64
CA LYS A 90 27.10 -12.35 -2.42
C LYS A 90 26.04 -11.85 -3.37
N ILE A 91 26.13 -12.22 -4.65
CA ILE A 91 25.09 -11.92 -5.65
C ILE A 91 23.86 -12.80 -5.36
N LEU A 92 22.70 -12.16 -5.28
CA LEU A 92 21.41 -12.82 -5.07
C LEU A 92 20.81 -13.29 -6.41
N PRO A 93 20.00 -14.36 -6.40
CA PRO A 93 19.16 -14.71 -7.55
C PRO A 93 18.26 -13.53 -7.93
N SER A 94 18.29 -13.14 -9.20
CA SER A 94 17.51 -12.01 -9.69
C SER A 94 17.03 -12.23 -11.12
N GLN A 95 15.97 -11.51 -11.49
CA GLN A 95 15.37 -11.52 -12.82
C GLN A 95 14.88 -10.10 -13.15
N LEU A 96 15.09 -9.65 -14.38
CA LEU A 96 14.42 -8.44 -14.90
C LEU A 96 13.07 -8.83 -15.45
N ILE A 97 12.02 -8.10 -15.08
CA ILE A 97 10.63 -8.41 -15.48
C ILE A 97 9.94 -7.16 -16.03
N ASP A 98 9.04 -7.36 -16.98
CA ASP A 98 8.10 -6.35 -17.50
C ASP A 98 6.79 -6.44 -16.71
N THR A 99 6.51 -5.45 -15.87
CA THR A 99 5.30 -5.46 -15.02
C THR A 99 4.10 -4.77 -15.64
N ASN A 100 4.28 -4.09 -16.77
CA ASN A 100 3.28 -3.24 -17.43
C ASN A 100 2.89 -3.72 -18.85
N ASN A 101 3.55 -4.75 -19.36
CA ASN A 101 3.35 -5.40 -20.65
C ASN A 101 3.61 -4.47 -21.86
N ASP A 102 4.59 -3.58 -21.75
CA ASP A 102 5.08 -2.72 -22.85
C ASP A 102 6.28 -3.32 -23.61
N THR A 103 6.64 -4.57 -23.29
CA THR A 103 7.76 -5.36 -23.82
C THR A 103 9.15 -4.94 -23.34
N LYS A 104 9.23 -4.01 -22.36
CA LYS A 104 10.50 -3.59 -21.76
C LYS A 104 10.50 -3.91 -20.27
N PRO A 105 11.53 -4.60 -19.78
CA PRO A 105 11.67 -4.77 -18.34
C PRO A 105 11.74 -3.41 -17.64
N ASP A 106 10.96 -3.27 -16.57
CA ASP A 106 10.88 -2.04 -15.78
C ASP A 106 11.14 -2.29 -14.28
N THR A 107 11.38 -3.55 -13.92
CA THR A 107 11.47 -3.99 -12.53
C THR A 107 12.57 -5.03 -12.36
N LEU A 108 13.36 -4.89 -11.29
CA LEU A 108 14.30 -5.90 -10.81
C LEU A 108 13.60 -6.74 -9.75
N LEU A 109 13.38 -8.02 -10.04
CA LEU A 109 12.93 -9.03 -9.08
C LEU A 109 14.15 -9.73 -8.46
N ILE A 110 14.11 -9.93 -7.15
CA ILE A 110 15.11 -10.71 -6.41
C ILE A 110 14.43 -11.78 -5.57
N SER A 111 15.13 -12.89 -5.34
CA SER A 111 14.68 -13.93 -4.39
C SER A 111 15.69 -14.09 -3.27
N THR A 112 15.24 -14.01 -2.02
CA THR A 112 16.09 -14.14 -0.83
C THR A 112 15.30 -14.65 0.37
N ASP A 113 15.99 -15.29 1.30
CA ASP A 113 15.39 -15.64 2.59
C ASP A 113 15.40 -14.42 3.51
N LEU A 114 14.28 -14.16 4.20
CA LEU A 114 14.18 -13.10 5.20
C LEU A 114 13.93 -13.70 6.58
N GLU A 115 14.95 -13.61 7.43
CA GLU A 115 14.86 -14.04 8.83
C GLU A 115 13.89 -13.15 9.62
N ALA A 116 13.19 -13.73 10.58
CA ALA A 116 12.23 -13.01 11.41
C ALA A 116 12.88 -11.79 12.09
N ALA A 117 12.22 -10.63 12.00
CA ALA A 117 12.66 -9.34 12.57
C ALA A 117 14.05 -8.82 12.10
N LYS A 118 14.76 -9.52 11.23
CA LYS A 118 16.13 -9.16 10.86
C LYS A 118 16.15 -8.06 9.81
N LEU A 119 17.08 -7.13 9.96
CA LEU A 119 17.43 -6.18 8.91
C LEU A 119 18.37 -6.83 7.90
N HIS A 120 17.91 -6.89 6.65
CA HIS A 120 18.66 -7.28 5.48
C HIS A 120 19.04 -6.00 4.71
N ARG A 121 20.33 -5.84 4.42
CA ARG A 121 20.84 -4.69 3.66
C ARG A 121 21.36 -5.14 2.31
N LEU A 122 20.62 -4.75 1.28
CA LEU A 122 20.90 -5.10 -0.10
C LEU A 122 21.59 -3.93 -0.80
N SER A 123 22.56 -4.24 -1.66
CA SER A 123 23.15 -3.28 -2.58
C SER A 123 22.75 -3.64 -4.00
N ILE A 124 22.18 -2.68 -4.72
CA ILE A 124 21.91 -2.78 -6.15
C ILE A 124 23.06 -2.12 -6.89
N VAL A 125 23.68 -2.86 -7.81
CA VAL A 125 24.80 -2.40 -8.62
C VAL A 125 24.56 -2.67 -10.09
N SER A 126 25.17 -1.86 -10.96
CA SER A 126 25.26 -2.13 -12.39
C SER A 126 26.71 -2.45 -12.75
N ASP A 127 26.96 -3.66 -13.25
CA ASP A 127 28.31 -4.11 -13.61
C ASP A 127 28.30 -5.15 -14.74
N ALA A 128 28.82 -4.79 -15.90
CA ALA A 128 28.89 -5.66 -17.07
C ALA A 128 29.84 -6.87 -16.91
N ILE A 129 30.67 -6.91 -15.88
CA ILE A 129 31.61 -8.00 -15.59
C ILE A 129 30.97 -9.05 -14.68
N LEU A 130 30.06 -8.63 -13.79
CA LEU A 130 29.38 -9.56 -12.90
C LEU A 130 28.47 -10.50 -13.70
N LYS A 131 28.37 -11.73 -13.20
CA LYS A 131 27.49 -12.75 -13.76
C LYS A 131 26.47 -13.14 -12.71
N ALA A 132 25.22 -13.28 -13.15
CA ALA A 132 24.17 -13.81 -12.30
C ALA A 132 24.55 -15.22 -11.83
N PRO A 133 24.17 -15.63 -10.60
CA PRO A 133 24.29 -17.01 -10.20
C PRO A 133 23.53 -17.90 -11.19
N LEU A 134 23.96 -19.16 -11.35
CA LEU A 134 23.17 -20.13 -12.10
C LEU A 134 21.89 -20.41 -11.31
N ILE A 135 20.74 -20.03 -11.86
CA ILE A 135 19.43 -20.24 -11.24
C ILE A 135 18.78 -21.44 -11.94
N LYS A 136 18.35 -22.44 -11.16
CA LYS A 136 17.49 -23.51 -11.69
C LYS A 136 16.14 -22.89 -12.06
N LYS A 137 15.65 -23.14 -13.26
CA LYS A 137 14.32 -22.70 -13.67
C LYS A 137 13.27 -23.37 -12.76
N GLN A 138 12.51 -22.57 -12.02
CA GLN A 138 11.48 -23.01 -11.08
C GLN A 138 10.09 -22.46 -11.43
N THR A 139 9.99 -21.61 -12.44
CA THR A 139 8.73 -21.12 -12.99
C THR A 139 8.70 -21.31 -14.50
N GLN A 140 7.51 -21.45 -15.06
CA GLN A 140 7.32 -21.50 -16.50
C GLN A 140 5.94 -21.01 -16.89
N ALA A 141 5.85 -20.22 -17.95
CA ALA A 141 4.61 -19.89 -18.64
C ALA A 141 4.76 -20.21 -20.13
N GLU A 142 3.75 -20.81 -20.73
CA GLU A 142 3.78 -21.21 -22.13
C GLU A 142 2.38 -21.32 -22.75
N ILE A 143 2.33 -21.15 -24.06
CA ILE A 143 1.20 -21.53 -24.89
C ILE A 143 1.78 -22.14 -26.17
N SER A 144 1.18 -23.25 -26.61
CA SER A 144 1.63 -23.94 -27.80
C SER A 144 0.48 -24.43 -28.65
N ILE A 145 0.75 -24.45 -29.96
CA ILE A 145 -0.22 -24.83 -30.98
C ILE A 145 0.34 -25.94 -31.86
N LYS A 146 -0.56 -26.74 -32.42
CA LYS A 146 -0.19 -27.72 -33.45
C LYS A 146 0.24 -27.03 -34.75
N GLU A 147 1.27 -27.55 -35.39
CA GLU A 147 1.76 -27.09 -36.70
C GLU A 147 1.81 -28.26 -37.71
N GLY A 148 1.63 -27.94 -39.00
CA GLY A 148 1.75 -28.89 -40.11
C GLY A 148 0.54 -29.80 -40.34
N GLY A 149 -0.62 -29.50 -39.73
CA GLY A 149 -1.89 -30.19 -39.95
C GLY A 149 -2.91 -29.34 -40.71
N GLN A 150 -4.18 -29.75 -40.68
CA GLN A 150 -5.28 -29.04 -41.33
C GLN A 150 -6.56 -29.08 -40.50
N TRP A 151 -7.38 -28.04 -40.66
CA TRP A 151 -8.71 -27.98 -40.07
C TRP A 151 -9.69 -28.84 -40.86
N LYS A 152 -10.44 -29.67 -40.15
CA LYS A 152 -11.61 -30.38 -40.64
C LYS A 152 -12.77 -30.02 -39.71
N ASP A 153 -13.65 -29.14 -40.20
CA ASP A 153 -14.65 -28.45 -39.40
C ASP A 153 -14.02 -27.76 -38.17
N LYS A 154 -14.27 -28.30 -36.98
CA LYS A 154 -13.82 -27.78 -35.69
C LYS A 154 -12.61 -28.53 -35.11
N VAL A 155 -12.09 -29.54 -35.80
CA VAL A 155 -10.98 -30.39 -35.32
C VAL A 155 -9.74 -30.15 -36.16
N TYR A 156 -8.57 -30.07 -35.50
CA TYR A 156 -7.28 -29.98 -36.19
C TYR A 156 -6.59 -31.35 -36.28
N GLU A 157 -6.52 -31.89 -37.50
CA GLU A 157 -6.04 -33.25 -37.79
C GLU A 157 -4.69 -33.23 -38.52
N ASN A 158 -4.00 -34.38 -38.55
CA ASN A 158 -2.75 -34.62 -39.32
C ASN A 158 -1.59 -33.65 -39.00
N PHE A 159 -1.51 -33.15 -37.77
CA PHE A 159 -0.42 -32.29 -37.33
C PHE A 159 0.91 -33.05 -37.18
N THR A 160 2.01 -32.31 -37.15
CA THR A 160 3.36 -32.88 -37.06
C THR A 160 3.98 -32.75 -35.66
N HIS A 161 3.79 -31.60 -35.01
CA HIS A 161 4.34 -31.30 -33.68
C HIS A 161 3.60 -30.12 -33.04
N PHE A 162 3.86 -29.90 -31.75
CA PHE A 162 3.50 -28.66 -31.04
C PHE A 162 4.63 -27.64 -31.12
N LYS A 163 4.25 -26.38 -31.24
CA LYS A 163 5.16 -25.23 -31.27
C LYS A 163 4.74 -24.19 -30.25
N ASN A 164 5.65 -23.85 -29.34
CA ASN A 164 5.45 -22.76 -28.41
C ASN A 164 5.42 -21.43 -29.17
N VAL A 165 4.46 -20.57 -28.84
CA VAL A 165 4.30 -19.24 -29.45
C VAL A 165 4.25 -18.17 -28.37
N LYS A 166 4.75 -16.97 -28.67
CA LYS A 166 4.74 -15.85 -27.70
C LYS A 166 3.35 -15.21 -27.58
N GLN A 167 2.64 -15.10 -28.70
CA GLN A 167 1.30 -14.51 -28.76
C GLN A 167 0.41 -15.38 -29.63
N PHE A 168 -0.85 -15.51 -29.25
CA PHE A 168 -1.80 -16.34 -29.96
C PHE A 168 -3.25 -15.83 -29.82
N THR A 169 -3.95 -15.80 -30.96
CA THR A 169 -5.39 -15.55 -31.05
C THR A 169 -6.03 -16.79 -31.65
N PRO A 170 -6.96 -17.47 -30.96
CA PRO A 170 -7.64 -18.63 -31.52
C PRO A 170 -8.34 -18.31 -32.84
N PRO A 171 -8.20 -19.16 -33.89
CA PRO A 171 -8.90 -18.95 -35.15
C PRO A 171 -10.41 -19.22 -34.98
N PRO A 172 -11.28 -18.71 -35.88
CA PRO A 172 -12.74 -18.86 -35.74
C PRO A 172 -13.26 -20.30 -35.66
N GLN A 173 -12.50 -21.28 -36.18
CA GLN A 173 -12.82 -22.71 -36.12
C GLN A 173 -12.60 -23.32 -34.73
N TYR A 174 -11.77 -22.68 -33.89
CA TYR A 174 -11.38 -23.20 -32.59
C TYR A 174 -12.55 -23.20 -31.60
N THR A 175 -12.71 -24.30 -30.89
CA THR A 175 -13.67 -24.52 -29.81
C THR A 175 -13.04 -25.50 -28.81
N ASP A 176 -13.74 -25.79 -27.72
CA ASP A 176 -13.43 -26.94 -26.85
C ASP A 176 -13.25 -28.22 -27.68
N HIS A 177 -12.25 -29.04 -27.32
CA HIS A 177 -11.92 -30.27 -28.04
C HIS A 177 -11.57 -30.10 -29.53
N SER A 178 -11.11 -28.92 -29.96
CA SER A 178 -10.41 -28.77 -31.25
C SER A 178 -9.05 -29.47 -31.29
N TYR A 179 -8.51 -29.81 -30.10
CA TYR A 179 -7.17 -30.36 -29.87
C TYR A 179 -6.04 -29.53 -30.47
N PHE A 180 -6.28 -28.24 -30.77
CA PHE A 180 -5.33 -27.40 -31.50
C PHE A 180 -4.29 -26.74 -30.61
N ILE A 181 -4.75 -26.17 -29.49
CA ILE A 181 -3.90 -25.61 -28.44
C ILE A 181 -3.59 -26.74 -27.46
N ARG A 182 -2.33 -26.87 -27.03
CA ARG A 182 -1.97 -27.87 -26.04
C ARG A 182 -2.79 -27.62 -24.77
N TYR A 183 -3.40 -28.69 -24.27
CA TYR A 183 -4.24 -28.68 -23.07
C TYR A 183 -5.29 -27.54 -23.00
N GLU A 184 -5.72 -27.03 -24.17
CA GLU A 184 -6.80 -26.05 -24.42
C GLU A 184 -6.54 -24.57 -24.04
N GLY A 185 -5.29 -24.18 -23.72
CA GLY A 185 -4.97 -22.76 -23.48
C GLY A 185 -3.54 -22.50 -23.01
N PRO A 186 -3.22 -21.32 -22.44
CA PRO A 186 -1.94 -21.09 -21.78
C PRO A 186 -1.82 -21.91 -20.48
N GLY A 187 -0.59 -22.31 -20.18
CA GLY A 187 -0.22 -22.99 -18.94
C GLY A 187 0.82 -22.19 -18.18
N ILE A 188 0.74 -22.23 -16.85
CA ILE A 188 1.73 -21.65 -15.94
C ILE A 188 2.00 -22.61 -14.79
N GLU A 189 3.26 -22.76 -14.40
CA GLU A 189 3.64 -23.62 -13.29
C GLU A 189 4.79 -23.04 -12.48
N SER A 190 4.85 -23.47 -11.22
CA SER A 190 6.05 -23.43 -10.41
C SER A 190 6.63 -24.85 -10.23
N ASP A 191 7.69 -24.97 -9.46
CA ASP A 191 8.24 -26.24 -8.98
C ASP A 191 7.33 -26.97 -7.97
N LYS A 192 6.12 -26.45 -7.69
CA LYS A 192 5.12 -27.07 -6.80
C LYS A 192 3.87 -27.56 -7.52
N VAL A 193 3.31 -26.74 -8.41
CA VAL A 193 1.99 -26.98 -9.04
C VAL A 193 1.94 -26.33 -10.43
N GLY A 194 1.11 -26.87 -11.32
CA GLY A 194 0.78 -26.26 -12.61
C GLY A 194 -0.69 -25.88 -12.73
N TYR A 195 -0.98 -24.88 -13.53
CA TYR A 195 -2.31 -24.40 -13.86
C TYR A 195 -2.47 -24.27 -15.36
N ARG A 196 -3.68 -24.52 -15.85
CA ARG A 196 -4.04 -24.42 -17.26
C ARG A 196 -5.30 -23.59 -17.37
N ILE A 197 -5.29 -22.55 -18.19
CA ILE A 197 -6.43 -21.65 -18.32
C ILE A 197 -7.04 -21.83 -19.70
N TYR A 198 -8.28 -22.29 -19.78
CA TYR A 198 -8.89 -22.59 -21.08
C TYR A 198 -9.13 -21.31 -21.87
N LEU A 199 -8.68 -21.32 -23.13
CA LEU A 199 -8.80 -20.19 -24.06
C LEU A 199 -10.02 -20.34 -24.99
N ASP A 200 -11.15 -20.75 -24.41
CA ASP A 200 -12.44 -20.93 -25.07
C ASP A 200 -13.61 -20.51 -24.17
N TRP A 201 -14.84 -20.75 -24.65
CA TRP A 201 -16.08 -20.37 -23.98
C TRP A 201 -16.26 -20.97 -22.58
N ARG A 202 -15.54 -22.03 -22.22
CA ARG A 202 -15.59 -22.60 -20.86
C ARG A 202 -14.81 -21.76 -19.87
N ASN A 203 -13.81 -20.99 -20.32
CA ASN A 203 -12.96 -20.11 -19.49
C ASN A 203 -12.51 -20.73 -18.15
N GLY A 204 -12.22 -22.03 -18.17
CA GLY A 204 -11.96 -22.82 -16.99
C GLY A 204 -10.54 -22.65 -16.45
N PHE A 205 -10.41 -22.54 -15.12
CA PHE A 205 -9.14 -22.52 -14.42
C PHE A 205 -8.86 -23.92 -13.89
N ASP A 206 -7.95 -24.63 -14.53
CA ASP A 206 -7.68 -26.04 -14.28
C ASP A 206 -6.35 -26.26 -13.55
N ILE A 207 -6.20 -27.41 -12.90
CA ILE A 207 -5.03 -27.75 -12.09
C ILE A 207 -4.32 -28.96 -12.66
N PHE A 208 -3.03 -28.78 -12.88
CA PHE A 208 -2.11 -29.85 -13.16
C PHE A 208 -1.34 -30.21 -11.88
N GLY A 209 -1.62 -31.39 -11.34
CA GLY A 209 -0.99 -31.92 -10.14
C GLY A 209 0.40 -32.48 -10.44
N LYS A 210 1.41 -32.08 -9.68
CA LYS A 210 2.81 -32.49 -9.92
C LYS A 210 3.29 -33.49 -8.87
N LYS A 211 3.95 -34.56 -9.32
CA LYS A 211 4.69 -35.51 -8.47
C LYS A 211 6.21 -35.24 -8.44
N THR A 212 6.64 -34.20 -9.14
CA THR A 212 8.03 -33.76 -9.29
C THR A 212 8.16 -32.26 -9.10
N ASN A 213 9.37 -31.79 -8.79
CA ASN A 213 9.71 -30.37 -8.73
C ASN A 213 10.29 -29.86 -10.07
N GLU A 214 10.42 -30.72 -11.08
CA GLU A 214 10.79 -30.30 -12.43
C GLU A 214 9.62 -29.59 -13.11
N LEU A 215 9.92 -28.68 -14.04
CA LEU A 215 8.92 -28.04 -14.89
C LEU A 215 8.53 -29.01 -16.01
N VAL A 216 7.23 -29.23 -16.20
CA VAL A 216 6.73 -30.34 -17.02
C VAL A 216 5.63 -29.95 -18.00
N LEU A 217 4.96 -28.80 -17.85
CA LEU A 217 3.84 -28.42 -18.72
C LEU A 217 4.24 -28.35 -20.20
N GLN A 218 5.47 -27.92 -20.50
CA GLN A 218 5.98 -27.89 -21.87
C GLN A 218 6.27 -29.28 -22.46
N ASP A 219 6.29 -30.33 -21.64
CA ASP A 219 6.71 -31.69 -22.01
C ASP A 219 5.54 -32.70 -22.02
N ILE A 220 4.33 -32.26 -21.65
CA ILE A 220 3.14 -33.11 -21.66
C ILE A 220 2.36 -32.99 -22.98
N GLY A 221 1.55 -34.00 -23.30
CA GLY A 221 0.60 -33.96 -24.42
C GLY A 221 1.19 -33.97 -25.83
N HIS A 222 2.50 -34.22 -26.01
CA HIS A 222 3.18 -34.15 -27.32
C HIS A 222 2.76 -35.22 -28.34
N LYS A 223 2.51 -36.45 -27.88
CA LYS A 223 2.24 -37.60 -28.77
C LYS A 223 0.77 -37.99 -28.83
N ASP A 224 0.07 -37.82 -27.71
CA ASP A 224 -1.35 -38.12 -27.55
C ASP A 224 -1.93 -37.19 -26.48
N TYR A 225 -3.06 -36.58 -26.80
CA TYR A 225 -3.74 -35.60 -25.96
C TYR A 225 -4.22 -36.21 -24.65
N GLU A 226 -4.57 -37.50 -24.62
CA GLU A 226 -5.09 -38.16 -23.41
C GLU A 226 -4.01 -38.42 -22.34
N THR A 227 -2.74 -38.47 -22.75
CA THR A 227 -1.65 -38.93 -21.87
C THR A 227 -1.46 -38.11 -20.60
N TYR A 228 -1.87 -36.85 -20.60
CA TYR A 228 -1.75 -35.99 -19.42
C TYR A 228 -2.94 -36.06 -18.46
N HIS A 229 -4.04 -36.69 -18.85
CA HIS A 229 -5.15 -37.04 -17.97
C HIS A 229 -4.93 -38.34 -17.20
N HIS A 230 -3.82 -39.03 -17.46
CA HIS A 230 -3.49 -40.31 -16.84
C HIS A 230 -2.31 -40.17 -15.88
N ASP A 231 -2.29 -41.02 -14.86
CA ASP A 231 -1.25 -40.98 -13.85
C ASP A 231 0.14 -41.24 -14.45
N ALA A 232 1.06 -40.31 -14.23
CA ALA A 232 2.44 -40.42 -14.67
C ALA A 232 3.42 -40.05 -13.55
N PRO A 233 4.71 -40.46 -13.63
CA PRO A 233 5.71 -40.13 -12.63
C PRO A 233 5.91 -38.62 -12.39
N TRP A 234 5.57 -37.80 -13.39
CA TRP A 234 5.65 -36.35 -13.31
C TRP A 234 4.37 -35.69 -12.75
N GLY A 235 3.21 -36.34 -12.84
CA GLY A 235 1.92 -35.72 -12.48
C GLY A 235 0.78 -36.15 -13.40
N GLN A 236 -0.33 -35.42 -13.33
CA GLN A 236 -1.48 -35.52 -14.22
C GLN A 236 -2.40 -34.30 -14.06
N ASP A 237 -3.36 -34.17 -14.96
CA ASP A 237 -4.53 -33.33 -14.76
C ASP A 237 -5.39 -33.86 -13.59
N ILE A 238 -5.74 -32.99 -12.64
CA ILE A 238 -6.37 -33.42 -11.39
C ILE A 238 -7.71 -32.73 -11.10
N LEU A 239 -8.20 -31.80 -11.91
CA LEU A 239 -9.42 -31.06 -11.58
C LEU A 239 -10.50 -31.20 -12.64
N LYS A 240 -11.69 -31.60 -12.20
CA LYS A 240 -12.90 -31.52 -13.03
C LYS A 240 -13.52 -30.12 -12.93
N VAL A 241 -13.19 -29.24 -13.88
CA VAL A 241 -13.71 -27.86 -13.89
C VAL A 241 -15.22 -27.79 -14.21
N GLY A 242 -15.67 -28.45 -15.28
CA GLY A 242 -17.08 -28.39 -15.70
C GLY A 242 -17.53 -26.97 -16.09
N LYS A 243 -18.73 -26.55 -15.64
CA LYS A 243 -19.30 -25.21 -15.89
C LYS A 243 -19.05 -24.21 -14.75
N SER A 244 -17.99 -24.43 -13.98
CA SER A 244 -17.68 -23.64 -12.78
C SER A 244 -16.59 -22.60 -13.04
N LEU A 245 -16.21 -21.87 -12.00
CA LEU A 245 -15.04 -20.99 -11.99
C LEU A 245 -13.70 -21.76 -11.89
N GLY A 246 -13.69 -23.08 -11.78
CA GLY A 246 -12.44 -23.86 -11.66
C GLY A 246 -11.70 -23.57 -10.35
N ALA A 247 -10.37 -23.46 -10.38
CA ALA A 247 -9.54 -23.28 -9.18
C ALA A 247 -9.43 -21.82 -8.69
N GLY A 248 -9.97 -20.86 -9.45
CA GLY A 248 -9.79 -19.44 -9.17
C GLY A 248 -10.20 -18.51 -10.30
N GLY A 249 -11.03 -18.99 -11.24
CA GLY A 249 -11.48 -18.19 -12.37
C GLY A 249 -12.42 -17.07 -11.96
N PHE A 250 -12.80 -16.27 -12.95
CA PHE A 250 -13.63 -15.09 -12.76
C PHE A 250 -14.80 -15.02 -13.76
N GLY A 251 -15.82 -14.26 -13.40
CA GLY A 251 -17.00 -14.05 -14.23
C GLY A 251 -17.94 -13.00 -13.64
N PHE A 252 -19.18 -12.97 -14.10
CA PHE A 252 -20.21 -12.07 -13.60
C PHE A 252 -21.28 -12.86 -12.83
N TRP A 253 -21.61 -12.40 -11.62
CA TRP A 253 -22.71 -12.96 -10.84
C TRP A 253 -24.03 -12.27 -11.19
N ASN A 254 -24.89 -12.99 -11.92
CA ASN A 254 -26.19 -12.47 -12.38
C ASN A 254 -27.30 -12.47 -11.31
N GLY A 255 -26.97 -12.84 -10.07
CA GLY A 255 -27.92 -12.99 -8.96
C GLY A 255 -28.31 -14.44 -8.66
N LYS A 256 -28.11 -15.36 -9.61
CA LYS A 256 -28.47 -16.79 -9.49
C LYS A 256 -27.31 -17.73 -9.79
N SER A 257 -26.50 -17.42 -10.81
CA SER A 257 -25.36 -18.21 -11.24
C SER A 257 -24.26 -17.32 -11.79
N ILE A 258 -23.11 -17.92 -12.03
CA ILE A 258 -22.01 -17.28 -12.75
C ILE A 258 -22.27 -17.29 -14.26
N ASP A 259 -22.11 -16.13 -14.89
CA ASP A 259 -21.89 -15.97 -16.32
C ASP A 259 -20.37 -15.85 -16.54
N LEU A 260 -19.77 -16.88 -17.13
CA LEU A 260 -18.32 -16.93 -17.41
C LEU A 260 -17.94 -15.90 -18.49
N VAL A 261 -16.64 -15.61 -18.62
CA VAL A 261 -16.11 -14.74 -19.67
C VAL A 261 -16.08 -15.48 -21.02
N SER A 262 -17.27 -15.78 -21.56
CA SER A 262 -17.47 -16.71 -22.66
C SER A 262 -17.98 -16.08 -23.96
N ASP A 263 -18.86 -15.07 -23.91
CA ASP A 263 -19.34 -14.34 -25.09
C ASP A 263 -18.44 -13.14 -25.36
N VAL A 264 -17.29 -13.39 -26.00
CA VAL A 264 -16.31 -12.37 -26.39
C VAL A 264 -16.16 -12.36 -27.91
N GLN A 265 -15.57 -11.30 -28.45
CA GLN A 265 -15.24 -11.22 -29.87
C GLN A 265 -13.97 -12.00 -30.19
N THR A 266 -12.93 -11.83 -29.36
CA THR A 266 -11.66 -12.54 -29.48
C THR A 266 -11.04 -12.77 -28.11
N TRP A 267 -10.18 -13.80 -28.04
CA TRP A 267 -9.23 -14.01 -26.95
C TRP A 267 -7.82 -13.80 -27.50
N ASP A 268 -7.00 -13.00 -26.83
CA ASP A 268 -5.58 -12.86 -27.16
C ASP A 268 -4.75 -13.30 -25.97
N ALA A 269 -3.97 -14.37 -26.11
CA ALA A 269 -3.02 -14.81 -25.10
C ALA A 269 -1.60 -14.35 -25.45
N THR A 270 -0.87 -13.81 -24.48
CA THR A 270 0.53 -13.37 -24.63
C THR A 270 1.35 -13.88 -23.46
N ILE A 271 2.43 -14.63 -23.74
CA ILE A 271 3.45 -14.96 -22.74
C ILE A 271 4.33 -13.72 -22.57
N VAL A 272 4.24 -13.10 -21.40
CA VAL A 272 4.94 -11.84 -21.09
C VAL A 272 6.35 -12.20 -20.61
N GLU A 273 6.45 -12.96 -19.53
CA GLU A 273 7.70 -13.53 -19.02
C GLU A 273 7.65 -15.05 -18.90
N ASN A 274 8.75 -15.70 -19.28
CA ASN A 274 8.99 -17.14 -19.05
C ASN A 274 10.35 -17.34 -18.38
N GLY A 275 10.52 -16.70 -17.24
CA GLY A 275 11.78 -16.66 -16.50
C GLY A 275 12.02 -17.86 -15.56
N ALA A 276 13.12 -17.80 -14.81
CA ALA A 276 13.51 -18.85 -13.88
C ALA A 276 12.92 -18.68 -12.48
N LEU A 277 12.74 -17.43 -12.05
CA LEU A 277 12.18 -17.07 -10.74
C LEU A 277 10.74 -16.56 -10.82
N TYR A 278 10.37 -15.98 -11.96
CA TYR A 278 9.05 -15.43 -12.22
C TYR A 278 8.64 -15.74 -13.65
N SER A 279 7.37 -16.08 -13.85
CA SER A 279 6.76 -16.21 -15.17
C SER A 279 5.35 -15.67 -15.12
N ASP A 280 4.88 -15.14 -16.24
CA ASP A 280 3.53 -14.65 -16.39
C ASP A 280 3.03 -14.66 -17.83
N PHE A 281 1.72 -14.61 -17.96
CA PHE A 281 1.06 -14.40 -19.23
C PHE A 281 -0.15 -13.50 -19.04
N ASN A 282 -0.56 -12.88 -20.14
CA ASN A 282 -1.74 -12.04 -20.23
C ASN A 282 -2.78 -12.71 -21.13
N ILE A 283 -4.06 -12.70 -20.72
CA ILE A 283 -5.19 -12.98 -21.61
C ILE A 283 -6.04 -11.72 -21.74
N LYS A 284 -6.27 -11.27 -22.98
CA LYS A 284 -7.25 -10.22 -23.30
C LYS A 284 -8.52 -10.84 -23.86
N TYR A 285 -9.64 -10.51 -23.22
CA TYR A 285 -10.99 -10.87 -23.63
C TYR A 285 -11.60 -9.61 -24.24
N ASN A 286 -11.58 -9.50 -25.56
CA ASN A 286 -12.06 -8.30 -26.24
C ASN A 286 -13.57 -8.39 -26.49
N GLY A 287 -14.30 -7.34 -26.11
CA GLY A 287 -15.73 -7.24 -26.36
C GLY A 287 -16.56 -8.32 -25.67
N TRP A 288 -16.27 -8.61 -24.40
CA TRP A 288 -17.11 -9.43 -23.53
C TRP A 288 -18.51 -8.82 -23.40
N LYS A 289 -19.52 -9.55 -23.86
CA LYS A 289 -20.93 -9.17 -23.73
C LYS A 289 -21.50 -9.76 -22.46
N VAL A 290 -21.84 -8.90 -21.52
CA VAL A 290 -22.42 -9.31 -20.23
C VAL A 290 -23.28 -8.20 -19.66
N ASN A 291 -24.37 -8.56 -18.99
CA ASN A 291 -25.31 -7.62 -18.37
C ASN A 291 -25.86 -6.54 -19.35
N GLY A 292 -25.95 -6.84 -20.65
CA GLY A 292 -26.38 -5.87 -21.68
C GLY A 292 -25.31 -4.85 -22.09
N HIS A 293 -24.09 -5.00 -21.61
CA HIS A 293 -22.95 -4.12 -21.88
C HIS A 293 -21.82 -4.87 -22.63
N LEU A 294 -20.83 -4.11 -23.09
CA LEU A 294 -19.64 -4.60 -23.77
C LEU A 294 -18.41 -4.13 -22.97
N PHE A 295 -17.53 -5.05 -22.59
CA PHE A 295 -16.30 -4.74 -21.84
C PHE A 295 -15.10 -5.44 -22.45
N ASP A 296 -13.92 -4.84 -22.29
CA ASP A 296 -12.65 -5.54 -22.47
C ASP A 296 -12.12 -5.96 -21.10
N VAL A 297 -11.62 -7.18 -21.00
CA VAL A 297 -10.96 -7.70 -19.78
C VAL A 297 -9.53 -8.08 -20.12
N SER A 298 -8.57 -7.58 -19.34
CA SER A 298 -7.18 -8.01 -19.35
C SER A 298 -6.91 -8.76 -18.05
N SER A 299 -6.37 -9.98 -18.15
CA SER A 299 -6.02 -10.83 -17.02
C SER A 299 -4.55 -11.19 -17.09
N ASP A 300 -3.74 -10.56 -16.23
CA ASP A 300 -2.34 -10.91 -16.04
C ASP A 300 -2.23 -11.97 -14.94
N ILE A 301 -1.71 -13.15 -15.28
CA ILE A 301 -1.58 -14.30 -14.37
C ILE A 301 -0.09 -14.63 -14.22
N SER A 302 0.42 -14.58 -12.98
CA SER A 302 1.83 -14.78 -12.70
C SER A 302 2.09 -15.76 -11.56
N MET A 303 3.30 -16.34 -11.56
CA MET A 303 3.80 -17.22 -10.50
C MET A 303 5.26 -16.91 -10.19
N VAL A 304 5.64 -17.09 -8.92
CA VAL A 304 7.02 -17.02 -8.44
C VAL A 304 7.54 -18.40 -8.03
N ALA A 305 8.85 -18.58 -8.10
CA ALA A 305 9.54 -19.81 -7.72
C ALA A 305 9.21 -20.22 -6.28
N GLY A 306 9.05 -21.52 -6.03
CA GLY A 306 8.77 -22.06 -4.70
C GLY A 306 7.32 -21.93 -4.23
N SER A 307 6.48 -21.14 -4.91
CA SER A 307 5.12 -20.84 -4.50
C SER A 307 4.07 -21.73 -5.16
N ARG A 308 2.96 -22.00 -4.47
CA ARG A 308 1.75 -22.57 -5.08
C ARG A 308 0.78 -21.50 -5.57
N LEU A 309 1.00 -20.24 -5.19
CA LEU A 309 0.12 -19.13 -5.51
C LEU A 309 0.30 -18.72 -6.97
N ALA A 310 -0.82 -18.55 -7.67
CA ALA A 310 -0.90 -17.79 -8.90
C ALA A 310 -1.57 -16.44 -8.60
N HIS A 311 -0.89 -15.35 -8.96
CA HIS A 311 -1.39 -13.99 -8.79
C HIS A 311 -2.18 -13.58 -10.03
N VAL A 312 -3.36 -13.01 -9.84
CA VAL A 312 -4.22 -12.50 -10.91
C VAL A 312 -4.43 -11.01 -10.72
N ARG A 313 -4.03 -10.23 -11.73
CA ARG A 313 -4.36 -8.81 -11.85
C ARG A 313 -5.36 -8.65 -12.99
N LEU A 314 -6.61 -8.33 -12.64
CA LEU A 314 -7.67 -8.07 -13.61
C LEU A 314 -7.79 -6.57 -13.87
N LYS A 315 -7.94 -6.21 -15.13
CA LYS A 315 -8.34 -4.87 -15.58
C LYS A 315 -9.52 -4.97 -16.53
N ILE A 316 -10.61 -4.32 -16.18
CA ILE A 316 -11.86 -4.27 -16.93
C ILE A 316 -12.08 -2.83 -17.40
N THR A 317 -12.37 -2.67 -18.68
CA THR A 317 -12.64 -1.35 -19.29
C THR A 317 -13.86 -1.40 -20.18
N ASP A 318 -14.63 -0.31 -20.22
CA ASP A 318 -15.66 -0.10 -21.24
C ASP A 318 -14.99 0.55 -22.47
N PRO A 319 -14.83 -0.16 -23.61
CA PRO A 319 -14.14 0.35 -24.78
C PRO A 319 -14.82 1.57 -25.42
N LYS A 320 -16.09 1.86 -25.07
CA LYS A 320 -16.83 3.02 -25.58
C LYS A 320 -16.70 4.25 -24.70
N LYS A 321 -16.23 4.12 -23.45
CA LYS A 321 -16.15 5.22 -22.48
C LYS A 321 -14.71 5.67 -22.30
N LEU A 322 -14.28 6.57 -23.19
CA LEU A 322 -13.06 7.35 -23.00
C LEU A 322 -13.34 8.57 -22.11
N MET A 323 -12.31 9.01 -21.38
CA MET A 323 -12.37 10.26 -20.61
C MET A 323 -12.79 11.43 -21.52
N SER A 324 -13.97 11.99 -21.27
CA SER A 324 -14.45 13.21 -21.90
C SER A 324 -14.48 14.36 -20.89
N ALA A 325 -14.08 15.55 -21.32
CA ALA A 325 -14.00 16.71 -20.43
C ALA A 325 -15.38 17.05 -19.85
N GLY A 326 -15.48 17.06 -18.52
CA GLY A 326 -16.71 17.42 -17.79
C GLY A 326 -17.64 16.24 -17.44
N GLU A 327 -17.30 15.03 -17.87
CA GLU A 327 -18.01 13.79 -17.50
C GLU A 327 -17.44 13.15 -16.23
N LEU A 328 -18.15 12.14 -15.69
CA LEU A 328 -17.62 11.29 -14.62
C LEU A 328 -16.48 10.45 -15.16
N ASP A 329 -15.45 10.20 -14.35
CA ASP A 329 -14.40 9.24 -14.67
C ASP A 329 -15.05 7.89 -15.08
N PRO A 330 -14.71 7.31 -16.25
CA PRO A 330 -15.29 6.06 -16.73
C PRO A 330 -15.23 4.92 -15.70
N ARG A 331 -14.20 4.90 -14.86
CA ARG A 331 -14.05 3.89 -13.78
C ARG A 331 -15.17 3.99 -12.76
N ALA A 332 -15.65 5.20 -12.46
CA ALA A 332 -16.78 5.41 -11.58
C ALA A 332 -18.09 4.85 -12.14
N GLN A 333 -18.24 4.89 -13.46
CA GLN A 333 -19.41 4.37 -14.14
C GLN A 333 -19.33 2.85 -14.33
N LEU A 334 -18.12 2.31 -14.53
CA LEU A 334 -17.90 0.89 -14.72
C LEU A 334 -18.49 0.05 -13.58
N ASN A 335 -18.21 0.41 -12.33
CA ASN A 335 -18.74 -0.33 -11.18
C ASN A 335 -20.29 -0.31 -11.09
N LYS A 336 -20.97 0.63 -11.76
CA LYS A 336 -22.43 0.64 -11.84
C LYS A 336 -22.95 -0.26 -12.96
N ASP A 337 -22.24 -0.28 -14.09
CA ASP A 337 -22.61 -1.07 -15.26
C ASP A 337 -22.27 -2.56 -15.06
N LEU A 338 -21.25 -2.85 -14.25
CA LEU A 338 -20.76 -4.19 -13.92
C LEU A 338 -20.50 -4.36 -12.40
N PRO A 339 -21.55 -4.37 -11.57
CA PRO A 339 -21.42 -4.32 -10.11
C PRO A 339 -21.01 -5.64 -9.45
N ASN A 340 -21.13 -6.78 -10.14
CA ASN A 340 -21.06 -8.11 -9.55
C ASN A 340 -20.00 -9.01 -10.20
N ILE A 341 -18.77 -8.52 -10.35
CA ILE A 341 -17.69 -9.43 -10.73
C ILE A 341 -17.47 -10.45 -9.63
N ALA A 342 -17.22 -11.68 -10.02
CA ALA A 342 -17.09 -12.81 -9.13
C ALA A 342 -15.78 -13.55 -9.39
N ILE A 343 -15.18 -14.03 -8.31
CA ILE A 343 -14.09 -15.03 -8.32
C ILE A 343 -14.54 -16.22 -7.50
N GLY A 344 -13.93 -17.39 -7.68
CA GLY A 344 -14.38 -18.54 -6.92
C GLY A 344 -13.75 -19.86 -7.27
N LEU A 345 -14.33 -20.89 -6.67
CA LEU A 345 -13.86 -22.27 -6.75
C LEU A 345 -14.96 -23.15 -7.28
N VAL A 346 -14.60 -24.21 -8.00
CA VAL A 346 -15.51 -25.30 -8.29
C VAL A 346 -16.02 -25.93 -6.99
N LYS A 347 -17.30 -26.28 -7.00
CA LYS A 347 -18.01 -26.91 -5.88
C LYS A 347 -18.31 -28.36 -6.25
N HIS A 348 -17.48 -29.28 -5.76
CA HIS A 348 -17.70 -30.71 -5.93
C HIS A 348 -18.59 -31.29 -4.83
N PRO A 349 -19.21 -32.46 -5.06
CA PRO A 349 -19.92 -33.17 -4.00
C PRO A 349 -19.01 -33.40 -2.78
N ASN A 350 -19.58 -33.32 -1.58
CA ASN A 350 -18.90 -33.60 -0.31
C ASN A 350 -17.77 -32.64 0.09
N THR A 351 -17.56 -31.53 -0.63
CA THR A 351 -16.70 -30.44 -0.14
C THR A 351 -17.51 -29.43 0.66
N LYS A 352 -16.83 -28.68 1.53
CA LYS A 352 -17.41 -27.55 2.25
C LYS A 352 -16.56 -26.30 2.02
N LEU A 353 -17.22 -25.15 2.09
CA LEU A 353 -16.54 -23.87 2.08
C LEU A 353 -15.79 -23.69 3.41
N ILE A 354 -14.50 -23.42 3.30
CA ILE A 354 -13.62 -23.00 4.39
C ILE A 354 -13.36 -21.50 4.19
N THR A 355 -13.42 -20.72 5.27
CA THR A 355 -13.17 -19.27 5.21
C THR A 355 -12.05 -18.87 6.15
N GLY A 356 -11.22 -17.92 5.69
CA GLY A 356 -10.21 -17.29 6.53
C GLY A 356 -10.83 -16.34 7.57
N ASN A 357 -9.99 -15.72 8.40
CA ASN A 357 -10.43 -14.77 9.42
C ASN A 357 -11.24 -13.61 8.79
N GLN A 358 -12.35 -13.26 9.42
CA GLN A 358 -13.28 -12.19 8.99
C GLN A 358 -13.27 -10.97 9.91
N ASN A 359 -12.73 -11.11 11.12
CA ASN A 359 -12.61 -10.04 12.09
C ASN A 359 -11.25 -9.35 11.95
N ILE A 360 -11.00 -8.80 10.76
CA ILE A 360 -9.76 -8.13 10.35
C ILE A 360 -10.08 -6.84 9.58
N SER A 361 -9.07 -6.00 9.37
CA SER A 361 -9.21 -4.77 8.59
C SER A 361 -9.63 -5.06 7.15
N GLY A 362 -10.22 -4.07 6.47
CA GLY A 362 -10.57 -4.21 5.06
C GLY A 362 -9.34 -4.35 4.13
N SER A 363 -8.19 -3.85 4.56
CA SER A 363 -6.91 -3.93 3.84
C SER A 363 -6.22 -5.28 3.99
N ALA A 364 -6.53 -6.06 5.03
CA ALA A 364 -5.94 -7.36 5.28
C ALA A 364 -6.46 -8.44 4.32
N TRP A 365 -5.62 -9.43 4.04
CA TRP A 365 -5.93 -10.55 3.17
C TRP A 365 -6.68 -11.66 3.93
N THR A 366 -7.59 -12.32 3.23
CA THR A 366 -8.35 -13.49 3.71
C THR A 366 -8.61 -14.43 2.54
N TYR A 367 -9.28 -15.55 2.78
CA TYR A 367 -9.53 -16.55 1.75
C TYR A 367 -10.92 -17.16 1.81
N ALA A 368 -11.33 -17.70 0.66
CA ALA A 368 -12.39 -18.68 0.51
C ALA A 368 -11.77 -19.95 -0.11
N ALA A 369 -11.97 -21.08 0.54
CA ALA A 369 -11.24 -22.32 0.25
C ALA A 369 -12.17 -23.54 0.26
N SER A 370 -11.70 -24.64 -0.33
CA SER A 370 -12.29 -25.97 -0.20
C SER A 370 -11.19 -27.01 0.01
N TRP A 371 -11.52 -28.08 0.72
CA TRP A 371 -10.68 -29.26 0.86
C TRP A 371 -11.55 -30.51 0.79
N GLY A 372 -11.03 -31.59 0.20
CA GLY A 372 -11.70 -32.88 0.20
C GLY A 372 -11.26 -33.79 -0.93
N LYS A 373 -12.01 -34.89 -1.10
CA LYS A 373 -11.88 -35.85 -2.20
C LYS A 373 -12.43 -35.26 -3.49
N GLN A 374 -11.69 -34.31 -4.04
CA GLN A 374 -12.09 -33.48 -5.19
C GLN A 374 -11.02 -33.51 -6.32
N SER A 375 -10.12 -34.50 -6.27
CA SER A 375 -9.13 -34.78 -7.33
C SER A 375 -9.66 -35.83 -8.30
N LEU A 376 -9.33 -35.69 -9.59
CA LEU A 376 -9.57 -36.69 -10.63
C LEU A 376 -8.62 -37.90 -10.55
N SER A 377 -7.55 -37.82 -9.75
CA SER A 377 -6.51 -38.85 -9.72
C SER A 377 -6.97 -40.20 -9.14
N SER A 378 -7.83 -40.18 -8.12
CA SER A 378 -8.46 -41.35 -7.50
C SER A 378 -9.53 -40.94 -6.48
N ASP A 379 -10.44 -41.86 -6.13
CA ASP A 379 -11.50 -41.66 -5.13
C ASP A 379 -10.97 -41.40 -3.70
N ASP A 380 -9.68 -41.66 -3.45
CA ASP A 380 -9.00 -41.46 -2.17
C ASP A 380 -8.00 -40.30 -2.19
N SER A 381 -7.93 -39.52 -3.29
CA SER A 381 -7.03 -38.37 -3.38
C SER A 381 -7.70 -37.06 -2.95
N TYR A 382 -6.97 -36.33 -2.13
CA TYR A 382 -7.35 -35.05 -1.58
C TYR A 382 -6.73 -33.87 -2.33
N LEU A 383 -7.54 -32.83 -2.50
CA LEU A 383 -7.13 -31.58 -3.12
C LEU A 383 -7.66 -30.41 -2.30
N GLY A 384 -6.80 -29.46 -1.99
CA GLY A 384 -7.15 -28.15 -1.46
C GLY A 384 -7.16 -27.11 -2.57
N MET A 385 -8.13 -26.21 -2.57
CA MET A 385 -8.17 -25.03 -3.45
C MET A 385 -8.55 -23.79 -2.66
N ALA A 386 -8.00 -22.63 -3.01
CA ALA A 386 -8.41 -21.36 -2.40
C ALA A 386 -8.27 -20.18 -3.37
N VAL A 387 -9.15 -19.20 -3.20
CA VAL A 387 -8.94 -17.82 -3.66
C VAL A 387 -8.62 -16.94 -2.45
N ILE A 388 -7.61 -16.09 -2.59
CA ILE A 388 -7.09 -15.18 -1.57
C ILE A 388 -7.27 -13.75 -2.05
N PHE A 389 -7.93 -12.91 -1.26
CA PHE A 389 -8.33 -11.55 -1.64
C PHE A 389 -8.33 -10.63 -0.41
N ARG A 390 -8.37 -9.31 -0.62
CA ARG A 390 -8.52 -8.36 0.50
C ARG A 390 -9.93 -8.40 1.05
N LYS A 391 -10.08 -8.45 2.37
CA LYS A 391 -11.38 -8.59 3.04
C LYS A 391 -12.36 -7.49 2.65
N GLY A 392 -11.89 -6.26 2.44
CA GLY A 392 -12.70 -5.10 2.08
C GLY A 392 -13.23 -5.12 0.65
N GLU A 393 -12.66 -5.95 -0.22
CA GLU A 393 -13.04 -6.04 -1.64
C GLU A 393 -14.15 -7.08 -1.88
N ARG A 394 -14.42 -7.98 -0.92
CA ARG A 394 -15.54 -8.94 -1.03
C ARG A 394 -16.84 -8.33 -0.48
N GLU A 395 -17.82 -8.18 -1.35
CA GLU A 395 -19.16 -7.72 -0.98
C GLU A 395 -20.02 -8.84 -0.42
N LYS A 396 -19.95 -10.03 -1.04
CA LYS A 396 -20.79 -11.16 -0.67
C LYS A 396 -20.09 -12.50 -0.91
N GLN A 397 -20.26 -13.42 0.04
CA GLN A 397 -20.00 -14.85 -0.18
C GLN A 397 -21.33 -15.55 -0.51
N THR A 398 -21.36 -16.31 -1.59
CA THR A 398 -22.52 -17.09 -2.06
C THR A 398 -22.04 -18.36 -2.79
N ASP A 399 -22.96 -19.10 -3.38
CA ASP A 399 -22.65 -20.24 -4.24
C ASP A 399 -23.76 -20.45 -5.28
N ASP A 400 -23.45 -21.23 -6.32
CA ASP A 400 -24.44 -21.84 -7.19
C ASP A 400 -24.30 -23.38 -7.20
N GLY A 401 -24.91 -24.04 -8.18
CA GLY A 401 -24.82 -25.50 -8.31
C GLY A 401 -23.42 -26.02 -8.64
N ASN A 402 -22.53 -25.18 -9.17
CA ASN A 402 -21.23 -25.56 -9.71
C ASN A 402 -20.05 -24.88 -8.99
N SER A 403 -20.25 -23.75 -8.32
CA SER A 403 -19.16 -22.93 -7.76
C SER A 403 -19.47 -22.39 -6.36
N TYR A 404 -18.43 -22.30 -5.52
CA TYR A 404 -18.38 -21.36 -4.41
C TYR A 404 -17.96 -19.99 -4.94
N VAL A 405 -18.73 -18.94 -4.63
CA VAL A 405 -18.64 -17.63 -5.28
C VAL A 405 -18.35 -16.52 -4.28
N SER A 406 -17.27 -15.78 -4.50
CA SER A 406 -17.01 -14.50 -3.86
C SER A 406 -17.36 -13.38 -4.83
N VAL A 407 -18.40 -12.62 -4.54
CA VAL A 407 -18.76 -11.41 -5.31
C VAL A 407 -17.89 -10.26 -4.81
N MET A 408 -17.19 -9.64 -5.75
CA MET A 408 -16.12 -8.69 -5.53
C MET A 408 -16.50 -7.29 -6.02
N ASN A 409 -16.03 -6.28 -5.30
CA ASN A 409 -16.03 -4.90 -5.77
C ASN A 409 -14.75 -4.65 -6.56
N THR A 410 -14.89 -4.33 -7.84
CA THR A 410 -13.75 -4.17 -8.75
C THR A 410 -13.14 -2.79 -8.75
N ASN A 411 -13.29 -1.94 -7.73
CA ASN A 411 -12.40 -0.78 -7.51
C ASN A 411 -12.08 0.05 -8.79
N GLY A 412 -13.09 0.32 -9.64
CA GLY A 412 -12.88 1.03 -10.91
C GLY A 412 -12.40 0.18 -12.08
N GLY A 413 -12.68 -1.12 -12.06
CA GLY A 413 -12.27 -2.10 -13.05
C GLY A 413 -11.01 -2.87 -12.71
N GLU A 414 -10.42 -2.68 -11.54
CA GLU A 414 -9.22 -3.37 -11.08
C GLU A 414 -9.55 -4.37 -9.97
N LEU A 415 -9.08 -5.60 -10.09
CA LEU A 415 -9.15 -6.61 -9.02
C LEU A 415 -7.82 -7.35 -8.92
N ASP A 416 -7.32 -7.49 -7.71
CA ASP A 416 -6.07 -8.17 -7.38
C ASP A 416 -6.39 -9.31 -6.40
N TYR A 417 -6.08 -10.54 -6.79
CA TYR A 417 -6.29 -11.71 -5.96
C TYR A 417 -5.32 -12.83 -6.32
N TYR A 418 -5.19 -13.82 -5.45
CA TYR A 418 -4.43 -15.03 -5.74
C TYR A 418 -5.36 -16.23 -5.76
N PHE A 419 -4.97 -17.26 -6.50
CA PHE A 419 -5.54 -18.59 -6.32
C PHE A 419 -4.44 -19.63 -6.09
N VAL A 420 -4.81 -20.74 -5.46
CA VAL A 420 -3.87 -21.78 -5.04
C VAL A 420 -4.53 -23.14 -5.02
N ALA A 421 -3.74 -24.16 -5.37
CA ALA A 421 -4.07 -25.56 -5.23
C ALA A 421 -2.97 -26.32 -4.47
N ALA A 422 -3.38 -27.31 -3.67
CA ALA A 422 -2.48 -28.19 -2.95
C ALA A 422 -2.98 -29.65 -3.06
N TRP A 423 -2.21 -30.48 -3.76
CA TRP A 423 -2.57 -31.87 -4.03
C TRP A 423 -1.86 -32.82 -3.06
N ASP A 424 -2.58 -33.81 -2.54
CA ASP A 424 -2.05 -34.78 -1.59
C ASP A 424 -1.04 -35.77 -2.18
N GLN A 425 -0.84 -35.82 -3.50
CA GLN A 425 0.27 -36.56 -4.12
C GLN A 425 1.44 -35.65 -4.53
N GLU A 426 1.36 -34.36 -4.24
CA GLU A 426 2.49 -33.44 -4.44
C GLU A 426 3.71 -33.89 -3.63
N LYS A 427 4.89 -33.84 -4.25
CA LYS A 427 6.15 -34.24 -3.62
C LYS A 427 6.45 -33.32 -2.42
N ASN A 428 6.49 -33.91 -1.22
CA ASN A 428 6.63 -33.19 0.05
C ASN A 428 5.55 -32.09 0.25
N GLY A 429 4.36 -32.28 -0.35
CA GLY A 429 3.26 -31.32 -0.28
C GLY A 429 2.31 -31.54 0.89
N ILE A 430 1.24 -30.75 0.91
CA ILE A 430 0.22 -30.69 1.96
C ILE A 430 -0.70 -31.92 1.87
N LYS A 431 -0.96 -32.59 2.99
CA LYS A 431 -1.72 -33.87 3.03
C LYS A 431 -3.04 -33.81 3.77
N THR A 432 -3.27 -32.78 4.59
CA THR A 432 -4.45 -32.69 5.45
C THR A 432 -5.12 -31.32 5.34
N GLU A 433 -6.42 -31.26 5.68
CA GLU A 433 -7.17 -30.00 5.76
C GLU A 433 -6.54 -29.02 6.76
N GLN A 434 -6.05 -29.54 7.89
CA GLN A 434 -5.40 -28.74 8.93
C GLN A 434 -4.10 -28.11 8.41
N ASP A 435 -3.26 -28.89 7.71
CA ASP A 435 -2.02 -28.39 7.12
C ASP A 435 -2.30 -27.37 6.01
N PHE A 436 -3.36 -27.59 5.22
CA PHE A 436 -3.78 -26.65 4.18
C PHE A 436 -4.25 -25.33 4.79
N LYS A 437 -5.07 -25.38 5.84
CA LYS A 437 -5.51 -24.20 6.57
C LYS A 437 -4.33 -23.45 7.19
N ALA A 438 -3.39 -24.16 7.81
CA ALA A 438 -2.18 -23.55 8.37
C ALA A 438 -1.30 -22.88 7.31
N TYR A 439 -1.18 -23.50 6.13
CA TYR A 439 -0.52 -22.91 4.97
C TYR A 439 -1.23 -21.61 4.53
N LEU A 440 -2.56 -21.65 4.31
CA LEU A 440 -3.32 -20.46 3.89
C LEU A 440 -3.26 -19.33 4.92
N ASP A 441 -3.37 -19.64 6.21
CA ASP A 441 -3.26 -18.67 7.30
C ASP A 441 -1.87 -17.98 7.28
N ARG A 442 -0.81 -18.73 6.99
CA ARG A 442 0.55 -18.19 6.84
C ARG A 442 0.69 -17.32 5.58
N GLU A 443 0.14 -17.74 4.45
CA GLU A 443 0.18 -16.95 3.20
C GLU A 443 -0.55 -15.61 3.36
N VAL A 444 -1.76 -15.60 3.93
CA VAL A 444 -2.50 -14.34 4.13
C VAL A 444 -1.84 -13.43 5.16
N GLU A 445 -1.15 -13.98 6.16
CA GLU A 445 -0.35 -13.17 7.08
C GLU A 445 0.85 -12.53 6.37
N GLN A 446 1.52 -13.27 5.48
CA GLN A 446 2.63 -12.75 4.68
C GLN A 446 2.20 -11.64 3.73
N LEU A 447 1.06 -11.82 3.06
CA LEU A 447 0.47 -10.82 2.16
C LEU A 447 -0.04 -9.58 2.91
N THR A 448 -0.54 -9.76 4.13
CA THR A 448 -1.05 -8.65 4.97
C THR A 448 0.09 -7.83 5.57
N LYS A 449 1.14 -8.47 6.08
CA LYS A 449 2.31 -7.81 6.68
C LYS A 449 3.49 -7.91 5.72
N ALA A 450 3.42 -7.23 4.57
CA ALA A 450 4.49 -7.24 3.58
C ALA A 450 5.83 -6.74 4.17
N PRO A 451 6.99 -7.23 3.67
CA PRO A 451 8.31 -6.77 4.11
C PRO A 451 8.43 -5.25 4.14
N ARG A 452 9.05 -4.69 5.19
CA ARG A 452 9.27 -3.23 5.27
C ARG A 452 10.49 -2.89 4.45
N VAL A 453 10.30 -2.10 3.39
CA VAL A 453 11.33 -1.74 2.43
C VAL A 453 11.64 -0.25 2.53
N ASN A 454 12.92 0.09 2.65
CA ASN A 454 13.42 1.45 2.51
C ASN A 454 14.49 1.50 1.40
N ILE A 455 14.24 2.28 0.35
CA ILE A 455 15.11 2.38 -0.82
C ILE A 455 15.85 3.72 -0.79
N GLN A 456 17.18 3.65 -0.84
CA GLN A 456 18.04 4.81 -0.98
C GLN A 456 18.83 4.69 -2.30
N SER A 457 18.29 5.26 -3.38
CA SER A 457 18.98 5.33 -4.67
C SER A 457 20.17 6.30 -4.63
N ALA A 458 21.16 6.08 -5.49
CA ALA A 458 22.31 6.97 -5.67
C ALA A 458 21.87 8.36 -6.14
N LEU A 459 20.83 8.42 -7.00
CA LEU A 459 20.19 9.67 -7.41
C LEU A 459 19.63 10.43 -6.20
N THR A 460 18.83 9.75 -5.38
CA THR A 460 18.26 10.34 -4.16
C THR A 460 19.37 10.76 -3.18
N ALA A 461 20.42 9.95 -3.02
CA ALA A 461 21.53 10.23 -2.12
C ALA A 461 22.26 11.52 -2.54
N ALA A 462 22.52 11.68 -3.83
CA ALA A 462 23.13 12.89 -4.38
C ALA A 462 22.27 14.14 -4.13
N SER A 463 20.94 14.03 -4.27
CA SER A 463 20.01 15.14 -4.01
C SER A 463 19.97 15.57 -2.53
N LYS A 464 20.33 14.68 -1.61
CA LYS A 464 20.33 14.92 -0.15
C LYS A 464 21.66 15.46 0.41
N LEU A 465 22.70 15.61 -0.42
CA LEU A 465 24.03 16.08 0.04
C LEU A 465 24.03 17.56 0.48
N LYS A 466 23.04 18.35 0.04
CA LYS A 466 22.96 19.77 0.40
C LYS A 466 22.43 19.91 1.84
N PRO A 467 23.08 20.72 2.69
CA PRO A 467 22.54 21.05 4.01
C PRO A 467 21.13 21.62 3.92
N ILE A 468 20.32 21.37 4.95
CA ILE A 468 19.02 22.02 5.09
C ILE A 468 19.22 23.49 5.45
N ASP A 469 18.75 24.35 4.54
CA ASP A 469 18.63 25.80 4.68
C ASP A 469 17.20 26.22 4.26
N SER A 470 16.91 27.52 4.29
CA SER A 470 15.58 28.01 3.91
C SER A 470 15.25 27.67 2.44
N ALA A 471 16.19 27.86 1.52
CA ALA A 471 15.96 27.62 0.09
C ALA A 471 15.67 26.15 -0.23
N SER A 472 16.43 25.22 0.35
CA SER A 472 16.22 23.79 0.19
C SER A 472 14.92 23.30 0.84
N ALA A 473 14.53 23.82 2.01
CA ALA A 473 13.24 23.49 2.62
C ALA A 473 12.05 23.89 1.73
N LEU A 474 12.12 25.07 1.10
CA LEU A 474 11.14 25.48 0.11
C LEU A 474 11.17 24.61 -1.15
N ALA A 475 12.36 24.25 -1.63
CA ALA A 475 12.53 23.42 -2.83
C ALA A 475 11.93 22.01 -2.66
N TRP A 476 12.14 21.35 -1.52
CA TRP A 476 11.52 20.05 -1.23
C TRP A 476 10.00 20.13 -1.18
N SER A 477 9.47 21.16 -0.51
CA SER A 477 8.03 21.40 -0.41
C SER A 477 7.41 21.64 -1.79
N LYS A 478 8.05 22.48 -2.61
CA LYS A 478 7.60 22.79 -3.97
C LYS A 478 7.70 21.57 -4.89
N GLY A 479 8.81 20.84 -4.84
CA GLY A 479 9.04 19.67 -5.69
C GLY A 479 8.05 18.54 -5.41
N LEU A 480 7.70 18.29 -4.14
CA LEU A 480 6.63 17.34 -3.81
C LEU A 480 5.27 17.85 -4.29
N ALA A 481 4.93 19.13 -4.05
CA ALA A 481 3.68 19.73 -4.51
C ALA A 481 3.50 19.64 -6.05
N ASP A 482 4.55 19.97 -6.80
CA ASP A 482 4.56 19.87 -8.26
C ASP A 482 4.40 18.42 -8.74
N SER A 483 5.08 17.49 -8.08
CA SER A 483 4.99 16.06 -8.39
C SER A 483 3.57 15.54 -8.19
N GLU A 484 2.93 15.92 -7.09
CA GLU A 484 1.58 15.48 -6.77
C GLU A 484 0.50 16.12 -7.64
N LEU A 485 0.69 17.38 -8.06
CA LEU A 485 -0.17 18.02 -9.05
C LEU A 485 -0.20 17.22 -10.36
N LEU A 486 0.99 16.81 -10.84
CA LEU A 486 1.14 16.04 -12.07
C LEU A 486 0.66 14.60 -11.94
N ARG A 487 0.80 13.98 -10.77
CA ARG A 487 0.39 12.59 -10.54
C ARG A 487 -1.12 12.43 -10.46
N LYS A 488 -1.79 13.24 -9.62
CA LYS A 488 -3.18 12.93 -9.24
C LYS A 488 -3.99 14.05 -8.59
N THR A 489 -3.37 15.11 -8.06
CA THR A 489 -4.11 16.09 -7.23
C THR A 489 -5.31 16.68 -7.96
N LEU A 490 -5.16 16.98 -9.26
CA LEU A 490 -6.23 17.55 -10.07
C LEU A 490 -7.37 16.56 -10.34
N ASN A 491 -7.14 15.25 -10.20
CA ASN A 491 -8.14 14.19 -10.40
C ASN A 491 -9.10 14.06 -9.19
N TYR A 492 -8.83 14.71 -8.05
CA TYR A 492 -9.70 14.65 -6.87
C TYR A 492 -10.94 15.56 -6.93
N HIS A 493 -11.25 16.15 -8.09
CA HIS A 493 -12.47 16.91 -8.30
C HIS A 493 -13.72 16.00 -8.20
N ALA A 494 -14.91 16.58 -7.99
CA ALA A 494 -16.15 15.85 -7.67
C ALA A 494 -16.64 14.83 -8.74
N LYS A 495 -16.00 14.81 -9.92
CA LYS A 495 -16.28 13.86 -11.00
C LYS A 495 -15.07 13.01 -11.40
N GLY A 496 -13.94 13.17 -10.72
CA GLY A 496 -12.71 12.46 -11.04
C GLY A 496 -12.58 11.15 -10.26
N TRP A 497 -11.36 10.83 -9.86
CA TRP A 497 -11.03 9.52 -9.29
C TRP A 497 -9.95 9.61 -8.21
N ASP A 498 -10.12 8.84 -7.14
CA ASP A 498 -9.12 8.66 -6.10
C ASP A 498 -8.27 7.41 -6.39
N GLU A 499 -7.01 7.63 -6.80
CA GLU A 499 -6.10 6.55 -7.18
C GLU A 499 -5.69 5.62 -6.03
N TYR A 500 -5.69 6.07 -4.77
CA TYR A 500 -5.34 5.19 -3.64
C TYR A 500 -6.53 4.40 -3.15
N ARG A 501 -7.69 5.06 -3.04
CA ARG A 501 -8.90 4.41 -2.54
C ARG A 501 -9.69 3.70 -3.63
N LYS A 502 -9.27 3.86 -4.89
CA LYS A 502 -9.87 3.26 -6.08
C LYS A 502 -11.38 3.42 -6.12
N ARG A 503 -11.83 4.66 -5.94
CA ARG A 503 -13.24 5.06 -5.93
C ARG A 503 -13.43 6.50 -6.39
N PRO A 504 -14.66 6.93 -6.70
CA PRO A 504 -14.97 8.35 -6.80
C PRO A 504 -14.57 9.10 -5.51
N PRO A 505 -13.91 10.27 -5.64
CA PRO A 505 -13.51 11.06 -4.48
C PRO A 505 -14.75 11.62 -3.77
N LYS A 506 -14.66 11.80 -2.46
CA LYS A 506 -15.73 12.37 -1.64
C LYS A 506 -15.35 13.78 -1.18
N PHE A 507 -16.29 14.51 -0.59
CA PHE A 507 -15.98 15.76 0.08
C PHE A 507 -15.25 15.48 1.40
N GLU A 508 -13.96 15.16 1.33
CA GLU A 508 -13.20 14.58 2.44
C GLU A 508 -11.94 15.37 2.82
N TYR A 509 -11.53 15.23 4.09
CA TYR A 509 -10.54 16.09 4.74
C TYR A 509 -9.20 16.16 4.02
N ASP A 510 -8.69 15.03 3.50
CA ASP A 510 -7.31 14.94 3.03
C ASP A 510 -7.13 15.54 1.63
N VAL A 511 -7.89 15.07 0.64
CA VAL A 511 -7.70 15.48 -0.76
C VAL A 511 -8.44 16.77 -1.13
N VAL A 512 -9.59 17.06 -0.50
CA VAL A 512 -10.41 18.25 -0.80
C VAL A 512 -10.09 19.43 0.12
N GLY A 513 -9.68 19.15 1.36
CA GLY A 513 -9.34 20.16 2.36
C GLY A 513 -7.84 20.40 2.48
N MET A 514 -7.14 19.43 3.04
CA MET A 514 -5.75 19.52 3.48
C MET A 514 -4.75 19.70 2.34
N GLN A 515 -4.80 18.85 1.32
CA GLN A 515 -3.86 18.93 0.19
C GLN A 515 -3.98 20.26 -0.53
N ILE A 516 -5.22 20.73 -0.72
CA ILE A 516 -5.48 22.04 -1.30
C ILE A 516 -4.99 23.17 -0.39
N ASN A 517 -5.17 23.06 0.94
CA ASN A 517 -4.64 24.02 1.92
C ASN A 517 -3.11 24.15 1.81
N ALA A 518 -2.38 23.05 1.73
CA ALA A 518 -0.92 23.06 1.53
C ALA A 518 -0.52 23.80 0.24
N LEU A 519 -1.21 23.52 -0.88
CA LEU A 519 -0.96 24.25 -2.13
C LEU A 519 -1.26 25.74 -2.00
N GLN A 520 -2.35 26.13 -1.31
CA GLN A 520 -2.68 27.54 -1.11
C GLN A 520 -1.66 28.25 -0.22
N LYS A 521 -1.14 27.59 0.82
CA LYS A 521 -0.07 28.16 1.65
C LYS A 521 1.24 28.27 0.87
N LEU A 522 1.59 27.28 0.07
CA LEU A 522 2.76 27.33 -0.80
C LEU A 522 2.66 28.47 -1.82
N ASP A 523 1.49 28.68 -2.43
CA ASP A 523 1.22 29.77 -3.37
C ASP A 523 1.52 31.16 -2.78
N THR A 524 1.32 31.36 -1.46
CA THR A 524 1.66 32.64 -0.81
C THR A 524 3.17 32.92 -0.74
N ILE A 525 4.01 31.88 -0.82
CA ILE A 525 5.47 31.96 -0.68
C ILE A 525 6.16 31.80 -2.04
N SER A 526 5.66 30.90 -2.88
CA SER A 526 6.14 30.58 -4.22
C SER A 526 4.93 30.49 -5.17
N PRO A 527 4.43 31.64 -5.66
CA PRO A 527 3.23 31.69 -6.48
C PRO A 527 3.30 30.82 -7.73
N ASP A 528 2.24 30.06 -7.99
CA ASP A 528 2.08 29.25 -9.19
C ASP A 528 0.58 29.18 -9.54
N PRO A 529 0.16 29.55 -10.77
CA PRO A 529 -1.25 29.50 -11.17
C PRO A 529 -1.89 28.14 -10.91
N ARG A 530 -1.15 27.04 -11.06
CA ARG A 530 -1.65 25.68 -10.85
C ARG A 530 -2.06 25.44 -9.39
N TYR A 531 -1.32 25.99 -8.42
CA TYR A 531 -1.68 25.91 -7.01
C TYR A 531 -2.97 26.68 -6.74
N LYS A 532 -3.06 27.91 -7.23
CA LYS A 532 -4.24 28.76 -7.08
C LYS A 532 -5.48 28.14 -7.70
N ASP A 533 -5.35 27.57 -8.91
CA ASP A 533 -6.45 26.99 -9.67
C ASP A 533 -6.99 25.71 -9.02
N ALA A 534 -6.12 24.92 -8.36
CA ALA A 534 -6.50 23.71 -7.63
C ALA A 534 -7.62 23.96 -6.60
N LEU A 535 -7.66 25.15 -5.99
CA LEU A 535 -8.72 25.53 -5.04
C LEU A 535 -10.11 25.48 -5.69
N LYS A 536 -10.25 26.03 -6.90
CA LYS A 536 -11.53 26.06 -7.60
C LYS A 536 -11.81 24.75 -8.32
N SER A 537 -10.81 24.15 -8.96
CA SER A 537 -10.99 22.92 -9.75
C SER A 537 -11.21 21.67 -8.89
N VAL A 538 -10.62 21.61 -7.70
CA VAL A 538 -10.80 20.50 -6.76
C VAL A 538 -11.87 20.84 -5.73
N THR A 539 -11.57 21.68 -4.72
CA THR A 539 -12.53 22.01 -3.65
C THR A 539 -13.82 22.63 -4.17
N GLY A 540 -13.71 23.62 -5.07
CA GLY A 540 -14.86 24.32 -5.62
C GLY A 540 -15.79 23.44 -6.45
N SER A 541 -15.29 22.33 -7.03
CA SER A 541 -16.08 21.42 -7.88
C SER A 541 -17.20 20.68 -7.15
N TYR A 542 -17.09 20.57 -5.82
CA TYR A 542 -18.11 19.93 -4.99
C TYR A 542 -19.29 20.85 -4.68
N ILE A 543 -19.17 22.16 -4.89
CA ILE A 543 -20.16 23.14 -4.44
C ILE A 543 -21.10 23.51 -5.60
N GLN A 544 -22.35 23.09 -5.48
CA GLN A 544 -23.39 23.34 -6.47
C GLN A 544 -23.86 24.81 -6.44
N PRO A 545 -24.51 25.32 -7.51
CA PRO A 545 -24.98 26.71 -7.57
C PRO A 545 -25.91 27.12 -6.42
N ASP A 546 -26.68 26.18 -5.87
CA ASP A 546 -27.59 26.42 -4.73
C ASP A 546 -26.88 26.37 -3.36
N GLY A 547 -25.60 25.99 -3.31
CA GLY A 547 -24.81 25.82 -2.10
C GLY A 547 -24.79 24.41 -1.52
N LYS A 548 -25.47 23.44 -2.15
CA LYS A 548 -25.33 22.02 -1.78
C LYS A 548 -23.93 21.50 -2.07
N ILE A 549 -23.50 20.54 -1.27
CA ILE A 549 -22.19 19.90 -1.38
C ILE A 549 -22.38 18.50 -1.95
N THR A 550 -21.81 18.24 -3.13
CA THR A 550 -21.79 16.92 -3.76
C THR A 550 -21.00 15.93 -2.91
N ALA A 551 -21.43 14.67 -2.85
CA ALA A 551 -20.77 13.61 -2.06
C ALA A 551 -20.57 13.96 -0.57
N PHE A 552 -21.49 14.75 0.00
CA PHE A 552 -21.58 15.08 1.41
C PHE A 552 -22.92 14.60 1.96
N ASP A 553 -22.87 13.76 3.00
CA ASP A 553 -24.05 13.28 3.73
C ASP A 553 -24.00 13.86 5.15
N ALA A 554 -24.93 14.76 5.42
CA ALA A 554 -25.03 15.50 6.67
C ALA A 554 -25.39 14.60 7.86
N ASP A 555 -26.07 13.48 7.63
CA ASP A 555 -26.55 12.60 8.70
C ASP A 555 -25.53 11.49 9.05
N LEU A 556 -24.43 11.39 8.30
CA LEU A 556 -23.25 10.61 8.75
C LEU A 556 -22.61 11.20 10.00
N PHE A 557 -22.85 12.49 10.29
CA PHE A 557 -22.24 13.25 11.38
C PHE A 557 -20.76 12.89 11.55
N SER A 558 -19.99 12.98 10.47
CA SER A 558 -18.58 12.64 10.45
C SER A 558 -17.76 13.91 10.56
N ILE A 559 -16.98 14.05 11.62
CA ILE A 559 -16.15 15.24 11.84
C ILE A 559 -15.11 15.41 10.73
N ASP A 560 -14.71 14.33 10.07
CA ASP A 560 -13.82 14.36 8.89
C ASP A 560 -14.36 15.19 7.72
N LEU A 561 -15.68 15.43 7.65
CA LEU A 561 -16.29 16.18 6.54
C LEU A 561 -16.24 17.70 6.76
N THR A 562 -15.78 18.18 7.92
CA THR A 562 -15.72 19.62 8.20
C THR A 562 -14.44 20.28 7.71
N LYS A 563 -13.33 19.54 7.67
CA LYS A 563 -12.00 20.07 7.32
C LYS A 563 -11.96 20.81 5.98
N PRO A 564 -12.61 20.33 4.90
CA PRO A 564 -12.63 21.06 3.63
C PRO A 564 -13.30 22.44 3.73
N GLY A 565 -14.12 22.68 4.76
CA GLY A 565 -14.76 23.97 5.02
C GLY A 565 -13.79 25.14 5.09
N GLU A 566 -12.55 24.94 5.54
CA GLU A 566 -11.51 25.99 5.54
C GLU A 566 -11.20 26.49 4.12
N MET A 567 -11.13 25.56 3.16
CA MET A 567 -10.90 25.90 1.74
C MET A 567 -12.15 26.50 1.09
N VAL A 568 -13.35 26.10 1.54
CA VAL A 568 -14.58 26.75 1.09
C VAL A 568 -14.68 28.19 1.63
N ILE A 569 -14.23 28.46 2.87
CA ILE A 569 -14.10 29.84 3.39
C ILE A 569 -13.13 30.65 2.52
N LEU A 570 -11.99 30.08 2.14
CA LEU A 570 -11.03 30.76 1.26
C LEU A 570 -11.63 31.04 -0.13
N LEU A 571 -12.47 30.13 -0.67
CA LEU A 571 -13.23 30.38 -1.89
C LEU A 571 -14.20 31.57 -1.73
N VAL A 572 -14.94 31.66 -0.62
CA VAL A 572 -15.79 32.84 -0.32
C VAL A 572 -14.95 34.12 -0.32
N GLN A 573 -13.79 34.10 0.34
CA GLN A 573 -12.94 35.27 0.46
C GLN A 573 -12.40 35.74 -0.89
N ARG A 574 -12.03 34.81 -1.78
CA ARG A 574 -11.43 35.11 -3.10
C ARG A 574 -12.44 35.44 -4.18
N THR A 575 -13.58 34.75 -4.24
CA THR A 575 -14.55 34.91 -5.34
C THR A 575 -15.76 35.75 -4.98
N LYS A 576 -16.06 35.89 -3.68
CA LYS A 576 -17.30 36.51 -3.17
C LYS A 576 -18.59 35.84 -3.67
N GLU A 577 -18.52 34.63 -4.24
CA GLU A 577 -19.70 33.92 -4.73
C GLU A 577 -20.54 33.38 -3.56
N ILE A 578 -21.85 33.69 -3.58
CA ILE A 578 -22.79 33.33 -2.51
C ILE A 578 -22.94 31.81 -2.31
N LYS A 579 -22.75 30.99 -3.35
CA LYS A 579 -22.87 29.53 -3.25
C LYS A 579 -21.87 28.93 -2.25
N TYR A 580 -20.64 29.44 -2.21
CA TYR A 580 -19.63 28.98 -1.27
C TYR A 580 -20.01 29.39 0.16
N ARG A 581 -20.60 30.58 0.32
CA ARG A 581 -21.07 31.03 1.65
C ARG A 581 -22.15 30.11 2.18
N LYS A 582 -23.13 29.74 1.36
CA LYS A 582 -24.19 28.79 1.71
C LYS A 582 -23.63 27.43 2.12
N ALA A 583 -22.62 26.92 1.41
CA ALA A 583 -21.96 25.66 1.75
C ALA A 583 -21.23 25.73 3.10
N VAL A 584 -20.53 26.84 3.39
CA VAL A 584 -19.88 27.03 4.70
C VAL A 584 -20.91 27.10 5.84
N ASP A 585 -22.03 27.79 5.63
CA ASP A 585 -23.12 27.84 6.61
C ASP A 585 -23.78 26.48 6.83
N LEU A 586 -23.92 25.68 5.78
CA LEU A 586 -24.40 24.30 5.88
C LEU A 586 -23.48 23.45 6.76
N LEU A 587 -22.15 23.54 6.57
CA LEU A 587 -21.18 22.83 7.39
C LEU A 587 -21.25 23.26 8.86
N ARG A 588 -21.34 24.57 9.16
CA ARG A 588 -21.49 25.05 10.55
C ARG A 588 -22.82 24.61 11.15
N ALA A 589 -23.92 24.65 10.39
CA ALA A 589 -25.22 24.19 10.86
C ALA A 589 -25.23 22.69 11.17
N ASN A 590 -24.55 21.89 10.35
CA ASN A 590 -24.35 20.46 10.60
C ASN A 590 -23.56 20.23 11.90
N LEU A 591 -22.46 20.97 12.09
CA LEU A 591 -21.65 20.88 13.32
C LEU A 591 -22.43 21.25 14.58
N LYS A 592 -23.38 22.20 14.52
CA LYS A 592 -24.25 22.52 15.67
C LYS A 592 -25.11 21.31 16.08
N ARG A 593 -25.64 20.56 15.12
CA ARG A 593 -26.44 19.34 15.32
C ARG A 593 -25.62 18.10 15.67
N HIS A 594 -24.31 18.15 15.51
CA HIS A 594 -23.43 16.99 15.65
C HIS A 594 -23.50 16.41 17.07
N PRO A 595 -23.64 15.08 17.23
CA PRO A 595 -23.75 14.47 18.55
C PRO A 595 -22.46 14.63 19.35
N ARG A 596 -22.61 14.70 20.68
CA ARG A 596 -21.51 14.97 21.61
C ARG A 596 -21.50 13.97 22.75
N THR A 597 -20.33 13.76 23.36
CA THR A 597 -20.19 13.07 24.64
C THR A 597 -20.91 13.85 25.74
N SER A 598 -21.06 13.26 26.93
CA SER A 598 -21.67 13.95 28.07
C SER A 598 -20.90 15.20 28.50
N GLU A 599 -19.59 15.23 28.23
CA GLU A 599 -18.71 16.38 28.49
C GLU A 599 -18.68 17.42 27.36
N GLY A 600 -19.33 17.14 26.24
CA GLY A 600 -19.49 18.08 25.13
C GLY A 600 -18.49 17.93 23.98
N ALA A 601 -17.64 16.89 23.98
CA ALA A 601 -16.75 16.62 22.85
C ALA A 601 -17.51 16.03 21.68
N PHE A 602 -17.09 16.32 20.45
CA PHE A 602 -17.76 15.80 19.26
C PHE A 602 -17.53 14.29 19.11
N TRP A 603 -18.60 13.54 18.82
CA TRP A 603 -18.42 12.16 18.37
C TRP A 603 -17.66 12.16 17.05
N HIS A 604 -16.71 11.24 16.89
CA HIS A 604 -15.93 11.15 15.67
C HIS A 604 -16.83 10.90 14.44
N ARG A 605 -17.79 9.95 14.55
CA ARG A 605 -18.85 9.70 13.57
C ARG A 605 -20.13 9.17 14.23
N ILE A 606 -21.28 9.21 13.56
CA ILE A 606 -22.53 8.62 14.08
C ILE A 606 -22.41 7.11 14.37
N ILE A 607 -21.60 6.40 13.59
CA ILE A 607 -21.32 4.96 13.76
C ILE A 607 -20.32 4.67 14.90
N TYR A 608 -19.74 5.71 15.50
CA TYR A 608 -18.79 5.64 16.61
C TYR A 608 -19.35 6.43 17.81
N PRO A 609 -20.48 5.99 18.40
CA PRO A 609 -21.17 6.74 19.42
C PRO A 609 -20.32 6.88 20.69
N ASN A 610 -20.30 8.08 21.26
CA ASN A 610 -19.56 8.47 22.47
C ASN A 610 -18.02 8.41 22.34
N GLN A 611 -17.50 8.42 21.12
CA GLN A 611 -16.06 8.29 20.87
C GLN A 611 -15.44 9.61 20.44
N LEU A 612 -14.39 10.03 21.17
CA LEU A 612 -13.50 11.14 20.81
C LEU A 612 -12.19 10.56 20.30
N TRP A 613 -11.79 10.96 19.09
CA TRP A 613 -10.53 10.54 18.46
C TRP A 613 -9.65 11.77 18.24
N LEU A 614 -8.33 11.64 18.43
CA LEU A 614 -7.40 12.77 18.25
C LEU A 614 -7.49 13.40 16.85
N ASP A 615 -7.71 12.57 15.83
CA ASP A 615 -7.94 12.96 14.44
C ASP A 615 -9.05 14.00 14.33
N GLY A 616 -10.18 13.76 15.01
CA GLY A 616 -11.36 14.61 14.95
C GLY A 616 -11.11 16.04 15.43
N VAL A 617 -10.17 16.22 16.36
CA VAL A 617 -9.76 17.55 16.85
C VAL A 617 -9.20 18.40 15.70
N TYR A 618 -8.36 17.81 14.83
CA TYR A 618 -7.80 18.53 13.68
C TYR A 618 -8.83 18.75 12.56
N MET A 619 -9.76 17.82 12.38
CA MET A 619 -10.75 17.93 11.31
C MET A 619 -11.80 19.00 11.61
N GLY A 620 -12.21 19.13 12.87
CA GLY A 620 -13.27 20.02 13.32
C GLY A 620 -12.81 21.39 13.79
N MET A 621 -11.85 21.44 14.72
CA MET A 621 -11.64 22.63 15.55
C MET A 621 -11.03 23.81 14.79
N PRO A 622 -10.04 23.62 13.89
CA PRO A 622 -9.55 24.68 13.03
C PRO A 622 -10.65 25.32 12.17
N PHE A 623 -11.56 24.51 11.59
CA PHE A 623 -12.71 25.02 10.83
C PHE A 623 -13.66 25.84 11.71
N LEU A 624 -14.02 25.33 12.90
CA LEU A 624 -14.91 26.03 13.82
C LEU A 624 -14.32 27.39 14.26
N ALA A 625 -13.05 27.40 14.64
CA ALA A 625 -12.35 28.62 15.02
C ALA A 625 -12.27 29.62 13.86
N GLN A 626 -11.94 29.15 12.64
CA GLN A 626 -11.92 30.02 11.46
C GLN A 626 -13.31 30.59 11.13
N TYR A 627 -14.36 29.77 11.20
CA TYR A 627 -15.74 30.23 10.97
C TYR A 627 -16.11 31.34 11.96
N ALA A 628 -15.87 31.11 13.25
CA ALA A 628 -16.16 32.06 14.32
C ALA A 628 -15.39 33.38 14.14
N ALA A 629 -14.10 33.30 13.82
CA ALA A 629 -13.26 34.48 13.56
C ALA A 629 -13.72 35.27 12.33
N THR A 630 -14.24 34.60 11.31
CA THR A 630 -14.61 35.24 10.04
C THR A 630 -16.03 35.82 10.05
N TYR A 631 -16.97 35.18 10.76
CA TYR A 631 -18.40 35.40 10.54
C TYR A 631 -19.26 35.59 11.78
N GLU A 632 -18.71 35.37 12.97
CA GLU A 632 -19.43 35.59 14.23
C GLU A 632 -18.84 36.81 14.96
N THR A 633 -19.61 37.40 15.87
CA THR A 633 -19.15 38.51 16.71
C THR A 633 -19.71 38.38 18.13
N GLY A 634 -19.12 39.11 19.09
CA GLY A 634 -19.62 39.20 20.47
C GLY A 634 -19.73 37.85 21.18
N THR A 635 -20.81 37.66 21.94
CA THR A 635 -21.04 36.45 22.75
C THR A 635 -21.06 35.16 21.93
N GLN A 636 -21.59 35.21 20.70
CA GLN A 636 -21.64 34.02 19.83
C GLN A 636 -20.23 33.57 19.44
N GLN A 637 -19.40 34.52 19.00
CA GLN A 637 -18.01 34.24 18.61
C GLN A 637 -17.22 33.66 19.79
N HIS A 638 -17.32 34.28 20.97
CA HIS A 638 -16.67 33.79 22.17
C HIS A 638 -17.13 32.36 22.55
N THR A 639 -18.41 32.05 22.36
CA THR A 639 -18.96 30.71 22.63
C THR A 639 -18.41 29.66 21.67
N SER A 640 -18.33 29.96 20.36
CA SER A 640 -17.72 29.06 19.38
C SER A 640 -16.22 28.87 19.61
N PHE A 641 -15.50 29.90 20.07
CA PHE A 641 -14.09 29.76 20.47
C PHE A 641 -13.92 28.88 21.70
N LYS A 642 -14.80 29.05 22.71
CA LYS A 642 -14.84 28.15 23.88
C LYS A 642 -15.11 26.70 23.46
N GLU A 643 -16.10 26.48 22.60
CA GLU A 643 -16.43 25.16 22.05
C GLU A 643 -15.20 24.54 21.37
N ALA A 644 -14.50 25.31 20.51
CA ALA A 644 -13.31 24.83 19.83
C ALA A 644 -12.15 24.46 20.78
N VAL A 645 -11.92 25.28 21.81
CA VAL A 645 -10.83 25.05 22.79
C VAL A 645 -11.16 23.93 23.76
N HIS A 646 -12.45 23.73 24.09
CA HIS A 646 -12.91 22.69 25.01
C HIS A 646 -12.59 21.28 24.51
N GLU A 647 -12.66 21.05 23.20
CA GLU A 647 -12.27 19.77 22.58
C GLU A 647 -10.83 19.37 22.93
N PHE A 648 -9.91 20.35 22.98
CA PHE A 648 -8.51 20.11 23.33
C PHE A 648 -8.35 19.74 24.80
N VAL A 649 -9.15 20.36 25.68
CA VAL A 649 -9.13 20.10 27.12
C VAL A 649 -9.63 18.68 27.40
N ILE A 650 -10.77 18.28 26.84
CA ILE A 650 -11.30 16.92 26.99
C ILE A 650 -10.31 15.88 26.44
N ALA A 651 -9.79 16.11 25.22
CA ALA A 651 -8.80 15.21 24.64
C ALA A 651 -7.56 15.07 25.53
N ARG A 652 -7.06 16.17 26.10
CA ARG A 652 -5.95 16.12 27.06
C ARG A 652 -6.31 15.35 28.33
N ASP A 653 -7.48 15.61 28.90
CA ASP A 653 -7.84 15.06 30.21
C ASP A 653 -8.13 13.55 30.16
N HIS A 654 -8.66 13.04 29.04
CA HIS A 654 -8.99 11.61 28.89
C HIS A 654 -7.94 10.79 28.13
N LEU A 655 -7.29 11.37 27.11
CA LEU A 655 -6.38 10.61 26.23
C LEU A 655 -4.92 10.69 26.66
N ARG A 656 -4.50 11.71 27.40
CA ARG A 656 -3.09 11.84 27.81
C ARG A 656 -2.80 10.87 28.96
N ASN A 657 -1.79 10.03 28.77
CA ASN A 657 -1.17 9.31 29.87
C ASN A 657 -0.15 10.24 30.58
N PRO A 658 -0.32 10.54 31.88
CA PRO A 658 0.53 11.50 32.59
C PRO A 658 1.97 11.01 32.82
N GLU A 659 2.20 9.69 32.83
CA GLU A 659 3.53 9.10 33.04
C GLU A 659 4.37 9.17 31.75
N THR A 660 3.75 8.77 30.64
CA THR A 660 4.43 8.71 29.34
C THR A 660 4.34 10.02 28.56
N GLY A 661 3.40 10.90 28.92
CA GLY A 661 3.09 12.14 28.19
C GLY A 661 2.42 11.95 26.83
N LEU A 662 2.20 10.70 26.43
CA LEU A 662 1.63 10.33 25.15
C LEU A 662 0.11 10.27 25.20
N TYR A 663 -0.52 10.40 24.03
CA TYR A 663 -1.97 10.41 23.91
C TYR A 663 -2.45 9.14 23.23
N TYR A 664 -3.40 8.44 23.86
CA TYR A 664 -4.09 7.31 23.24
C TYR A 664 -4.85 7.77 21.99
N HIS A 665 -4.96 6.90 20.98
CA HIS A 665 -5.61 7.26 19.71
C HIS A 665 -7.06 7.76 19.89
N ALA A 666 -7.83 7.10 20.76
CA ALA A 666 -9.24 7.41 20.98
C ALA A 666 -9.70 7.03 22.39
N TRP A 667 -10.83 7.61 22.78
CA TRP A 667 -11.54 7.37 24.03
C TRP A 667 -13.01 7.12 23.71
N ASP A 668 -13.58 6.05 24.26
CA ASP A 668 -15.01 5.77 24.28
C ASP A 668 -15.54 5.98 25.70
N GLU A 669 -16.29 7.08 25.90
CA GLU A 669 -16.93 7.41 27.18
C GLU A 669 -17.83 6.28 27.69
N SER A 670 -18.45 5.53 26.79
CA SER A 670 -19.35 4.43 27.13
C SER A 670 -18.62 3.11 27.43
N LYS A 671 -17.34 3.00 27.03
CA LYS A 671 -16.47 1.81 27.20
C LYS A 671 -17.00 0.55 26.53
N LYS A 672 -17.92 0.71 25.57
CA LYS A 672 -18.61 -0.39 24.88
C LYS A 672 -17.86 -0.88 23.65
N ALA A 673 -17.04 -0.04 23.04
CA ALA A 673 -16.25 -0.45 21.89
C ALA A 673 -15.30 -1.61 22.27
N ASP A 674 -15.09 -2.54 21.34
CA ASP A 674 -14.31 -3.76 21.60
C ASP A 674 -12.85 -3.44 21.96
N TRP A 675 -12.30 -2.39 21.37
CA TRP A 675 -10.94 -1.90 21.61
C TRP A 675 -10.80 -1.07 22.89
N ALA A 676 -11.91 -0.61 23.48
CA ALA A 676 -11.88 0.31 24.60
C ALA A 676 -11.55 -0.42 25.90
N ASP A 677 -10.54 0.09 26.62
CA ASP A 677 -10.22 -0.35 27.97
C ASP A 677 -11.44 -0.20 28.88
N LYS A 678 -11.74 -1.22 29.68
CA LYS A 678 -12.98 -1.29 30.45
C LYS A 678 -12.98 -0.39 31.68
N THR A 679 -11.84 0.17 32.05
CA THR A 679 -11.71 1.11 33.17
C THR A 679 -11.72 2.55 32.70
N THR A 680 -10.91 2.87 31.68
CA THR A 680 -10.63 4.22 31.20
C THR A 680 -11.42 4.60 29.94
N GLY A 681 -11.78 3.62 29.12
CA GLY A 681 -12.37 3.85 27.79
C GLY A 681 -11.34 4.09 26.68
N ASN A 682 -10.05 4.09 27.00
CA ASN A 682 -8.99 4.42 26.06
C ASN A 682 -8.64 3.28 25.09
N ALA A 683 -8.21 3.64 23.89
CA ALA A 683 -7.57 2.73 22.94
C ALA A 683 -6.21 2.27 23.49
N PRO A 684 -5.71 1.09 23.11
CA PRO A 684 -4.57 0.50 23.79
C PRO A 684 -3.19 1.03 23.32
N GLN A 685 -3.11 1.76 22.20
CA GLN A 685 -1.85 2.19 21.60
C GLN A 685 -1.74 3.71 21.43
N TYR A 686 -0.49 4.20 21.48
CA TYR A 686 -0.12 5.58 21.16
C TYR A 686 0.26 5.69 19.69
N TRP A 687 -0.77 5.80 18.85
CA TRP A 687 -0.57 5.94 17.42
C TRP A 687 -0.07 7.35 17.07
N SER A 688 1.11 7.42 16.45
CA SER A 688 1.84 8.68 16.27
C SER A 688 1.11 9.69 15.39
N ARG A 689 0.41 9.26 14.32
CA ARG A 689 -0.37 10.18 13.49
C ARG A 689 -1.56 10.78 14.22
N GLY A 690 -2.25 10.02 15.06
CA GLY A 690 -3.34 10.56 15.90
C GLY A 690 -2.83 11.73 16.76
N MET A 691 -1.70 11.52 17.45
CA MET A 691 -1.05 12.59 18.24
C MET A 691 -0.53 13.74 17.36
N GLY A 692 -0.05 13.45 16.16
CA GLY A 692 0.35 14.46 15.17
C GLY A 692 -0.81 15.38 14.76
N TRP A 693 -2.01 14.84 14.55
CA TRP A 693 -3.20 15.66 14.27
C TRP A 693 -3.53 16.62 15.39
N TYR A 694 -3.52 16.13 16.62
CA TYR A 694 -3.74 16.96 17.80
C TYR A 694 -2.69 18.08 17.91
N ALA A 695 -1.41 17.75 17.68
CA ALA A 695 -0.32 18.73 17.68
C ALA A 695 -0.50 19.81 16.60
N MET A 696 -0.86 19.44 15.37
CA MET A 696 -1.17 20.42 14.31
C MET A 696 -2.38 21.29 14.67
N ALA A 697 -3.42 20.71 15.26
CA ALA A 697 -4.63 21.44 15.63
C ALA A 697 -4.36 22.55 16.66
N LEU A 698 -3.50 22.27 17.65
CA LEU A 698 -3.12 23.23 18.70
C LEU A 698 -2.57 24.53 18.11
N VAL A 699 -1.64 24.42 17.17
CA VAL A 699 -0.97 25.58 16.55
C VAL A 699 -1.82 26.25 15.47
N ASP A 700 -2.75 25.54 14.84
CA ASP A 700 -3.61 26.08 13.79
C ASP A 700 -4.80 26.86 14.35
N VAL A 701 -5.44 26.40 15.42
CA VAL A 701 -6.55 27.12 16.07
C VAL A 701 -6.10 28.50 16.60
N LEU A 702 -4.87 28.59 17.08
CA LEU A 702 -4.29 29.84 17.60
C LEU A 702 -4.15 30.95 16.54
N ASP A 703 -4.18 30.63 15.24
CA ASP A 703 -4.16 31.62 14.16
C ASP A 703 -5.50 32.39 14.07
N TYR A 704 -6.59 31.83 14.61
CA TYR A 704 -7.93 32.42 14.53
C TYR A 704 -8.43 33.02 15.85
N LEU A 705 -7.82 32.64 16.98
CA LEU A 705 -8.17 33.22 18.28
C LEU A 705 -7.60 34.63 18.42
N PRO A 706 -8.42 35.69 18.56
CA PRO A 706 -7.92 37.05 18.71
C PRO A 706 -7.20 37.24 20.07
N THR A 707 -6.33 38.25 20.15
CA THR A 707 -5.48 38.49 21.33
C THR A 707 -6.26 38.80 22.61
N ASN A 708 -7.50 39.27 22.51
CA ASN A 708 -8.39 39.50 23.65
C ASN A 708 -8.96 38.19 24.25
N GLU A 709 -8.89 37.05 23.54
CA GLU A 709 -9.24 35.72 24.06
C GLU A 709 -8.10 35.10 24.89
N MET A 710 -7.46 35.89 25.76
CA MET A 710 -6.21 35.52 26.43
C MET A 710 -6.29 34.21 27.21
N LYS A 711 -7.41 33.94 27.90
CA LYS A 711 -7.59 32.71 28.67
C LYS A 711 -7.58 31.48 27.77
N LEU A 712 -8.34 31.53 26.67
CA LEU A 712 -8.41 30.42 25.70
C LEU A 712 -7.07 30.20 25.01
N ARG A 713 -6.39 31.27 24.62
CA ARG A 713 -5.04 31.20 24.04
C ARG A 713 -4.04 30.59 25.02
N THR A 714 -4.09 31.00 26.29
CA THR A 714 -3.21 30.48 27.35
C THR A 714 -3.39 28.98 27.52
N THR A 715 -4.65 28.51 27.60
CA THR A 715 -4.98 27.08 27.67
C THR A 715 -4.26 26.28 26.56
N LEU A 716 -4.41 26.69 25.30
CA LEU A 716 -3.74 25.97 24.19
C LEU A 716 -2.21 26.06 24.29
N THR A 717 -1.66 27.23 24.61
CA THR A 717 -0.19 27.38 24.72
C THR A 717 0.42 26.60 25.86
N ASP A 718 -0.32 26.34 26.95
CA ASP A 718 0.17 25.52 28.05
C ASP A 718 0.19 24.03 27.65
N ILE A 719 -0.81 23.57 26.89
CA ILE A 719 -0.78 22.22 26.28
C ILE A 719 0.39 22.09 25.30
N ILE A 720 0.68 23.12 24.50
CA ILE A 720 1.85 23.14 23.60
C ILE A 720 3.16 22.96 24.39
N LYS A 721 3.32 23.68 25.50
CA LYS A 721 4.53 23.60 26.36
C LYS A 721 4.66 22.25 27.07
N GLU A 722 3.54 21.60 27.38
CA GLU A 722 3.51 20.24 27.94
C GLU A 722 3.89 19.19 26.88
N MET A 723 3.29 19.27 25.69
CA MET A 723 3.46 18.29 24.62
C MET A 723 4.83 18.33 23.95
N ALA A 724 5.45 19.51 23.81
CA ALA A 724 6.73 19.65 23.11
C ALA A 724 7.88 18.79 23.68
N PRO A 725 8.17 18.82 25.00
CA PRO A 725 9.20 17.94 25.57
C PRO A 725 8.80 16.46 25.52
N ASP A 726 7.51 16.14 25.61
CA ASP A 726 7.02 14.75 25.50
C ASP A 726 7.26 14.17 24.11
N ILE A 727 6.96 14.92 23.04
CA ILE A 727 7.27 14.50 21.66
C ILE A 727 8.78 14.29 21.48
N LEU A 728 9.61 15.22 21.97
CA LEU A 728 11.07 15.12 21.82
C LEU A 728 11.67 13.94 22.59
N ARG A 729 11.06 13.54 23.73
CA ARG A 729 11.49 12.36 24.49
C ARG A 729 11.45 11.07 23.66
N TYR A 730 10.51 10.96 22.71
CA TYR A 730 10.37 9.78 21.84
C TYR A 730 10.89 10.01 20.41
N GLN A 731 11.60 11.11 20.16
CA GLN A 731 12.28 11.29 18.87
C GLN A 731 13.40 10.25 18.74
N ASP A 732 13.40 9.50 17.64
CA ASP A 732 14.50 8.59 17.32
C ASP A 732 15.80 9.41 17.20
N SER A 733 16.75 9.10 18.08
CA SER A 733 17.97 9.90 18.19
C SER A 733 18.84 9.86 16.93
N SER A 734 18.77 8.77 16.16
CA SER A 734 19.60 8.51 14.98
C SER A 734 19.04 9.15 13.72
N SER A 735 17.71 9.08 13.52
CA SER A 735 17.05 9.65 12.34
C SER A 735 16.47 11.03 12.58
N GLY A 736 16.09 11.38 13.81
CA GLY A 736 15.30 12.57 14.11
C GLY A 736 13.80 12.41 13.81
N THR A 737 13.33 11.19 13.57
CA THR A 737 11.93 10.88 13.20
C THR A 737 11.21 10.10 14.31
N TRP A 738 9.94 9.72 14.11
CA TRP A 738 9.13 8.97 15.08
C TRP A 738 8.57 7.68 14.49
N TRP A 739 8.26 6.74 15.37
CA TRP A 739 7.72 5.42 15.04
C TRP A 739 6.19 5.44 14.90
N GLN A 740 5.62 4.48 14.17
CA GLN A 740 4.17 4.31 13.99
C GLN A 740 3.47 4.16 15.35
N ILE A 741 3.95 3.23 16.18
CA ILE A 741 3.65 3.19 17.62
C ILE A 741 4.85 3.80 18.35
N ILE A 742 4.64 4.98 18.92
CA ILE A 742 5.71 5.92 19.28
C ILE A 742 6.61 5.42 20.42
N ASP A 743 6.09 4.61 21.34
CA ASP A 743 6.79 4.10 22.53
C ASP A 743 7.28 2.65 22.39
N ARG A 744 7.27 2.11 21.17
CA ARG A 744 7.62 0.70 20.88
C ARG A 744 8.74 0.57 19.82
N PRO A 745 9.81 1.38 19.84
CA PRO A 745 10.87 1.28 18.84
C PRO A 745 11.55 -0.10 18.88
N GLY A 746 11.81 -0.68 17.72
CA GLY A 746 12.47 -1.99 17.59
C GLY A 746 11.57 -3.20 17.88
N GLU A 747 10.31 -3.01 18.27
CA GLU A 747 9.35 -4.12 18.31
C GLU A 747 9.03 -4.64 16.91
N LEU A 748 8.70 -5.93 16.83
CA LEU A 748 8.48 -6.63 15.58
C LEU A 748 7.45 -5.89 14.70
N GLY A 749 7.86 -5.57 13.48
CA GLY A 749 7.01 -4.93 12.47
C GLY A 749 6.81 -3.43 12.60
N ASN A 750 7.20 -2.80 13.74
CA ASN A 750 7.14 -1.34 13.89
C ASN A 750 8.06 -0.67 12.87
N TYR A 751 7.76 0.56 12.53
CA TYR A 751 8.51 1.30 11.53
C TYR A 751 8.46 2.80 11.82
N ARG A 752 9.46 3.52 11.33
CA ARG A 752 9.47 4.99 11.34
C ARG A 752 8.38 5.48 10.39
N GLU A 753 7.47 6.30 10.88
CA GLU A 753 6.30 6.76 10.11
C GLU A 753 6.45 8.22 9.73
N SER A 754 6.29 8.50 8.43
CA SER A 754 6.67 9.78 7.85
C SER A 754 5.64 10.87 8.06
N THR A 755 4.35 10.51 8.13
CA THR A 755 3.26 11.47 8.34
C THR A 755 3.36 12.15 9.70
N ALA A 756 3.44 11.38 10.77
CA ALA A 756 3.59 11.87 12.14
C ALA A 756 4.89 12.66 12.30
N SER A 757 5.98 12.19 11.70
CA SER A 757 7.25 12.90 11.72
C SER A 757 7.15 14.29 11.07
N ALA A 758 6.42 14.40 9.96
CA ALA A 758 6.13 15.70 9.33
C ALA A 758 5.23 16.57 10.22
N MET A 759 4.20 16.01 10.85
CA MET A 759 3.29 16.73 11.75
C MET A 759 4.01 17.30 12.97
N PHE A 760 4.88 16.52 13.61
CA PHE A 760 5.67 16.97 14.75
C PHE A 760 6.71 18.01 14.33
N THR A 761 7.32 17.86 13.15
CA THR A 761 8.18 18.90 12.56
C THR A 761 7.43 20.22 12.38
N TYR A 762 6.24 20.17 11.78
CA TYR A 762 5.37 21.34 11.60
C TYR A 762 5.01 21.99 12.93
N PHE A 763 4.57 21.19 13.91
CA PHE A 763 4.21 21.66 15.25
C PHE A 763 5.37 22.39 15.93
N LEU A 764 6.57 21.80 15.95
CA LEU A 764 7.75 22.40 16.57
C LEU A 764 8.16 23.69 15.87
N ALA A 765 8.26 23.67 14.54
CA ALA A 765 8.68 24.82 13.74
C ALA A 765 7.69 25.99 13.87
N LYS A 766 6.39 25.72 13.73
CA LYS A 766 5.34 26.73 13.86
C LYS A 766 5.28 27.32 15.27
N SER A 767 5.42 26.47 16.29
CA SER A 767 5.42 26.91 17.69
C SER A 767 6.57 27.87 18.00
N VAL A 768 7.77 27.62 17.46
CA VAL A 768 8.90 28.56 17.58
C VAL A 768 8.64 29.82 16.75
N ASN A 769 8.16 29.68 15.51
CA ASN A 769 7.88 30.82 14.63
C ASN A 769 6.88 31.81 15.20
N LYS A 770 5.89 31.31 15.94
CA LYS A 770 4.82 32.08 16.58
C LYS A 770 5.14 32.49 18.03
N GLY A 771 6.28 32.05 18.58
CA GLY A 771 6.71 32.37 19.95
C GLY A 771 5.95 31.62 21.05
N TYR A 772 5.29 30.50 20.73
CA TYR A 772 4.65 29.63 21.72
C TYR A 772 5.68 28.77 22.47
N LEU A 773 6.78 28.43 21.80
CA LEU A 773 7.95 27.77 22.35
C LEU A 773 9.19 28.66 22.24
N PRO A 774 10.16 28.52 23.17
CA PRO A 774 11.41 29.27 23.10
C PRO A 774 12.29 28.81 21.92
N VAL A 775 13.22 29.68 21.51
CA VAL A 775 14.15 29.43 20.39
C VAL A 775 15.01 28.18 20.55
N SER A 776 15.17 27.66 21.77
CA SER A 776 15.88 26.41 22.05
C SER A 776 15.29 25.18 21.34
N TYR A 777 14.02 25.23 20.91
CA TYR A 777 13.40 24.15 20.13
C TYR A 777 13.73 24.20 18.62
N ARG A 778 14.41 25.26 18.15
CA ARG A 778 14.77 25.46 16.74
C ARG A 778 15.57 24.28 16.19
N ASP A 779 16.63 23.88 16.88
CA ASP A 779 17.52 22.82 16.39
C ASP A 779 16.83 21.46 16.39
N ALA A 780 15.91 21.22 17.32
CA ALA A 780 15.08 20.02 17.32
C ALA A 780 14.14 19.98 16.11
N ALA A 781 13.52 21.11 15.75
CA ALA A 781 12.69 21.22 14.54
C ALA A 781 13.51 20.99 13.25
N VAL A 782 14.72 21.57 13.17
CA VAL A 782 15.61 21.41 12.02
C VAL A 782 16.14 19.99 11.91
N LYS A 783 16.53 19.36 13.03
CA LYS A 783 16.91 17.94 13.09
C LYS A 783 15.78 17.05 12.59
N SER A 784 14.56 17.32 13.07
CA SER A 784 13.35 16.61 12.68
C SER A 784 13.09 16.70 11.17
N TYR A 785 13.18 17.89 10.59
CA TYR A 785 13.02 18.09 9.15
C TYR A 785 14.14 17.42 8.33
N THR A 786 15.38 17.48 8.81
CA THR A 786 16.51 16.78 8.17
C THR A 786 16.27 15.27 8.15
N GLY A 787 15.77 14.71 9.24
CA GLY A 787 15.32 13.32 9.33
C GLY A 787 14.20 12.99 8.36
N LEU A 788 13.19 13.85 8.27
CA LEU A 788 12.07 13.70 7.35
C LEU A 788 12.54 13.59 5.89
N ILE A 789 13.48 14.45 5.46
CA ILE A 789 14.07 14.38 4.12
C ILE A 789 14.91 13.10 3.96
N ASN A 790 15.81 12.83 4.91
CA ASN A 790 16.76 11.73 4.78
C ASN A 790 16.10 10.36 4.79
N GLU A 791 15.11 10.12 5.64
CA GLU A 791 14.46 8.83 5.78
C GLU A 791 13.37 8.59 4.73
N PHE A 792 12.65 9.64 4.30
CA PHE A 792 11.38 9.44 3.59
C PHE A 792 11.27 10.10 2.22
N ALA A 793 12.15 11.03 1.85
CA ALA A 793 12.10 11.65 0.52
C ALA A 793 12.90 10.86 -0.51
N SER A 794 12.32 10.63 -1.69
CA SER A 794 13.01 10.05 -2.86
C SER A 794 12.95 11.00 -4.05
N VAL A 795 14.01 10.97 -4.87
CA VAL A 795 14.07 11.68 -6.16
C VAL A 795 14.16 10.65 -7.27
N HIS A 796 13.33 10.84 -8.28
CA HIS A 796 13.13 9.92 -9.39
C HIS A 796 13.83 10.41 -10.67
N PRO A 797 14.08 9.52 -11.66
CA PRO A 797 14.77 9.87 -12.90
C PRO A 797 14.08 10.97 -13.71
N ASP A 798 12.77 11.15 -13.55
CA ASP A 798 11.97 12.20 -14.18
C ASP A 798 11.96 13.53 -13.39
N GLY A 799 12.75 13.62 -12.32
CA GLY A 799 12.85 14.78 -11.44
C GLY A 799 11.70 14.91 -10.43
N LYS A 800 10.71 14.01 -10.44
CA LYS A 800 9.65 14.03 -9.43
C LYS A 800 10.19 13.60 -8.07
N ILE A 801 9.51 14.05 -7.03
CA ILE A 801 9.80 13.77 -5.63
C ILE A 801 8.69 12.91 -5.05
N SER A 802 9.06 11.90 -4.25
CA SER A 802 8.11 11.13 -3.46
C SER A 802 8.37 11.25 -1.97
N MET A 803 7.31 11.13 -1.18
CA MET A 803 7.37 10.88 0.26
C MET A 803 6.92 9.45 0.54
N ASN A 804 7.76 8.66 1.20
CA ASN A 804 7.53 7.24 1.48
C ASN A 804 7.22 7.00 2.97
N GLY A 805 6.94 5.75 3.35
CA GLY A 805 6.81 5.36 4.77
C GLY A 805 5.53 5.88 5.44
N GLN A 806 4.47 6.10 4.68
CA GLN A 806 3.20 6.65 5.18
C GLN A 806 2.26 5.50 5.54
N CYS A 807 1.69 5.50 6.74
CA CYS A 807 0.54 4.63 7.03
C CYS A 807 -0.66 5.08 6.17
N LEU A 808 -1.22 4.24 5.28
CA LEU A 808 -2.32 4.66 4.39
C LEU A 808 -3.58 5.03 5.19
N VAL A 809 -3.93 4.22 6.18
CA VAL A 809 -5.08 4.41 7.05
C VAL A 809 -4.86 3.67 8.37
N ALA A 810 -5.40 4.19 9.46
CA ALA A 810 -5.66 3.40 10.67
C ALA A 810 -6.95 3.94 11.31
N GLY A 811 -7.65 3.10 12.05
CA GLY A 811 -8.91 3.42 12.72
C GLY A 811 -9.28 2.34 13.72
N LEU A 812 -10.43 2.47 14.37
CA LEU A 812 -10.87 1.55 15.41
C LEU A 812 -12.29 1.01 15.13
N GLY A 813 -12.58 -0.19 15.61
CA GLY A 813 -13.85 -0.91 15.41
C GLY A 813 -13.98 -1.57 14.02
N VAL A 814 -14.98 -2.43 13.83
CA VAL A 814 -15.26 -3.11 12.53
C VAL A 814 -14.04 -3.93 12.04
N GLY A 815 -13.59 -4.92 12.82
CA GLY A 815 -12.41 -5.72 12.50
C GLY A 815 -11.07 -5.04 12.79
N ARG A 816 -11.09 -3.91 13.50
CA ARG A 816 -9.90 -3.15 13.93
C ARG A 816 -9.94 -3.03 15.45
N ASP A 817 -9.23 -3.91 16.13
CA ASP A 817 -9.24 -4.01 17.60
C ASP A 817 -8.32 -2.99 18.29
N GLY A 818 -7.59 -2.18 17.52
CA GLY A 818 -6.64 -1.21 18.03
C GLY A 818 -5.39 -1.84 18.63
N SER A 819 -5.20 -3.16 18.56
CA SER A 819 -4.01 -3.84 19.07
C SER A 819 -2.76 -3.36 18.33
N TYR A 820 -1.59 -3.57 18.95
CA TYR A 820 -0.31 -3.33 18.29
C TYR A 820 -0.23 -4.08 16.95
N ASP A 821 -0.67 -5.35 16.93
CA ASP A 821 -0.64 -6.18 15.72
C ASP A 821 -1.48 -5.58 14.59
N TYR A 822 -2.67 -5.09 14.90
CA TYR A 822 -3.53 -4.40 13.94
C TYR A 822 -2.80 -3.23 13.27
N TYR A 823 -2.12 -2.36 14.02
CA TYR A 823 -1.37 -1.25 13.41
C TYR A 823 -0.24 -1.70 12.49
N MET A 824 0.29 -2.92 12.69
CA MET A 824 1.30 -3.51 11.81
C MET A 824 0.70 -4.11 10.53
N THR A 825 -0.61 -4.37 10.50
CA THR A 825 -1.33 -4.83 9.29
C THR A 825 -1.69 -3.71 8.34
N GLU A 826 -1.68 -2.45 8.79
CA GLU A 826 -2.09 -1.35 7.92
C GLU A 826 -1.07 -1.09 6.79
N PRO A 827 -1.53 -0.82 5.56
CA PRO A 827 -0.63 -0.62 4.44
C PRO A 827 0.32 0.56 4.65
N ILE A 828 1.57 0.38 4.25
CA ILE A 828 2.56 1.44 4.14
C ILE A 828 2.65 1.84 2.67
N THR A 829 2.43 3.11 2.38
CA THR A 829 2.39 3.66 1.03
C THR A 829 3.35 4.83 0.87
N SER A 830 3.50 5.26 -0.38
CA SER A 830 4.11 6.54 -0.74
C SER A 830 3.07 7.47 -1.31
N ASN A 831 3.30 8.78 -1.16
CA ASN A 831 2.56 9.88 -1.74
C ASN A 831 1.06 10.01 -1.38
N ASP A 832 0.58 9.47 -0.27
CA ASP A 832 -0.76 9.74 0.25
C ASP A 832 -0.90 11.20 0.75
N ALA A 833 -2.07 11.81 0.54
CA ALA A 833 -2.34 13.20 0.87
C ALA A 833 -2.21 13.50 2.38
N LYS A 834 -2.47 12.51 3.25
CA LYS A 834 -2.39 12.65 4.72
C LYS A 834 -0.96 12.87 5.19
N GLY A 835 0.04 12.34 4.47
CA GLY A 835 1.45 12.59 4.76
C GLY A 835 2.06 13.73 3.93
N ASN A 836 1.70 13.82 2.64
CA ASN A 836 2.24 14.86 1.74
C ASN A 836 1.91 16.27 2.22
N THR A 837 0.71 16.45 2.77
CA THR A 837 0.28 17.76 3.27
C THR A 837 1.12 18.20 4.48
N PRO A 838 1.22 17.44 5.58
CA PRO A 838 2.13 17.75 6.67
C PRO A 838 3.58 17.97 6.22
N PHE A 839 4.07 17.21 5.24
CA PHE A 839 5.43 17.39 4.71
C PHE A 839 5.62 18.78 4.08
N ILE A 840 4.70 19.19 3.20
CA ILE A 840 4.74 20.51 2.57
C ILE A 840 4.64 21.59 3.64
N LEU A 841 3.66 21.48 4.55
CA LEU A 841 3.46 22.45 5.63
C LEU A 841 4.66 22.56 6.57
N ALA A 842 5.26 21.44 6.95
CA ALA A 842 6.49 21.41 7.75
C ALA A 842 7.63 22.14 7.05
N GLY A 843 7.86 21.87 5.77
CA GLY A 843 8.90 22.54 5.00
C GLY A 843 8.67 24.05 4.85
N LEU A 844 7.42 24.51 4.75
CA LEU A 844 7.10 25.95 4.74
C LEU A 844 7.38 26.64 6.10
N GLU A 845 7.09 25.97 7.21
CA GLU A 845 7.41 26.49 8.55
C GLU A 845 8.92 26.48 8.80
N ILE A 846 9.64 25.46 8.32
CA ILE A 846 11.10 25.40 8.38
C ILE A 846 11.73 26.48 7.50
N TYR A 847 11.23 26.71 6.29
CA TYR A 847 11.64 27.84 5.45
C TYR A 847 11.53 29.17 6.21
N THR A 848 10.39 29.39 6.88
CA THR A 848 10.17 30.59 7.69
C THR A 848 11.11 30.68 8.88
N LEU A 849 11.34 29.54 9.57
CA LEU A 849 12.19 29.45 10.75
C LEU A 849 13.67 29.71 10.43
N LEU A 850 14.15 29.27 9.27
CA LEU A 850 15.53 29.39 8.82
C LEU A 850 15.83 30.70 8.09
N LYS A 851 14.81 31.48 7.73
CA LYS A 851 14.95 32.80 7.11
C LYS A 851 15.17 33.92 8.14
N LYS A 852 14.72 33.70 9.38
CA LYS A 852 15.00 34.55 10.53
C LYS A 852 16.40 34.26 11.06
#